data_AF-A0A395RN05-F1
#
_entry.id   AF-A0A395RN05-F1
#
_cell.length_a   1.000
_cell.length_b   1.000
_cell.length_c   1.000
_cell.angle_alpha   90.00
_cell.angle_beta   90.00
_cell.angle_gamma   90.00
#
_symmetry.space_group_name_H-M   'P 1'
#
loop_
_entity.id
_entity.type
_entity.pdbx_description
1 polymer ?
#
loop_
_entity_poly.entity_id
_entity_poly.type
_entity_poly.pdbx_seq_one_letter_code
_entity_poly.pdbx_strand_id
1 'polypeptide(L)'
;MFQQRFKSAIDRTIAEEQARQQTTIQSRSPSRTGSTSSRRGDGTPGQRAKTRKQASDAGDAPNPDPAVFEAAFVIDDSDEPSRAATPLPPTAADENKADNTDGQENVSEDKNSEAQVSNGEASADKVHDGVADAPATKPQEPKPQELSPEIRQKLRKLEKLEATYPELLRSYRVAHRRATAIEPFEKALRENTPLTSIGDPEALVEYLNQVNLRGDMVMQELKKISADKEELQKKHNESEEKAKKLEEELAALKTGSADQPKTGDSEASKDDQNDKHDEPSPEGPEKLKSPVSSVIGMFSPKHKPQKSFTEVTEAKDINEEFFSYDDEIPQLQADVASKSEEIEKLKSEVEDLQKELVTAKENSTGLVESLENATRELNEFRDAATAKQSLQTQLDERNKEIELLNQRLEEVQKQLSQLEEDKNTHAIKVDELKVSLASSDKRASELDVELAKASNAKNISKKLIDDLNNQIDTLKKEKLDSQTKIADLTKKLESKPTAETPTPAATPTSAVSQTAATPATAVGSGGGKKKNNKKKKGKGGAGGNGAAVSSHAPAVPDSTETPDPATLAETTGNSELEAEIARLKEEVTEKDTQIERLSKRRKTEEDLREEIESLQENLLMIGQDHVEAKDKIKELETEKLELKMQITDLEKKLSSSTSDAEATSKVQSEMDSLRTEYEDLKEKTSVLQADLGAAQQLAQNRFKDLTELREVLQKAQPELKSLRQESTTLKTTKEELATKTKELKDMEKREKDLKRDVERAQKLSSDRETEIKNLQDKLTVETNAKLRLEDAQRVSGRDLRRSEAEKAEVSARADKAEQELQTVQAELGKLRPKVKELEEQMHKLKREKTAAQEEADFKTQQYSNAQGLLSSMRDQTAEMSVQLKESKSQAESLEEELAEVQRLLQERTREGETMRRLLADVDERADNKVRDMRSRMEAAVEERDRIEDESATLARRKTRETEDLKQKLKDLEREVKTLTHERDELEQREKEWRKRREELESVEEKAEAEADELRTTASQLRTALDASEKQVRDVEKQRAELRRMLEESRQRYEKLSKDLKAAQTKLVASSSRSSFDSVRSGSNGLPTAAGAPDTVYLKTILLQFLEQKDTKLRAQLVPVLGKLLRFDKTDEQKWQKAVQHIEVK
;
A
#
# COMPACT_ATOMS: atom_id res chain seq x y z
N MET A 1 -63.80 -3.12 67.16
CA MET A 1 -63.01 -1.86 67.30
C MET A 1 -61.71 -1.82 66.50
N PHE A 2 -60.87 -2.86 66.45
CA PHE A 2 -59.54 -2.75 65.81
C PHE A 2 -59.58 -2.41 64.30
N GLN A 3 -60.47 -3.03 63.53
CA GLN A 3 -60.59 -2.77 62.08
C GLN A 3 -60.98 -1.32 61.73
N GLN A 4 -61.84 -0.66 62.52
CA GLN A 4 -62.16 0.76 62.32
C GLN A 4 -60.95 1.68 62.53
N ARG A 5 -60.06 1.35 63.47
CA ARG A 5 -58.83 2.12 63.70
C ARG A 5 -57.83 1.96 62.56
N PHE A 6 -57.70 0.75 61.99
CA PHE A 6 -56.88 0.53 60.80
C PHE A 6 -57.45 1.25 59.57
N LYS A 7 -58.76 1.18 59.32
CA LYS A 7 -59.36 1.87 58.17
C LYS A 7 -59.24 3.40 58.31
N SER A 8 -59.58 3.96 59.48
CA SER A 8 -59.36 5.38 59.79
C SER A 8 -57.89 5.81 59.78
N ALA A 9 -56.92 4.90 59.92
CA ALA A 9 -55.50 5.21 59.75
C ALA A 9 -55.14 5.26 58.25
N ILE A 10 -55.55 4.26 57.47
CA ILE A 10 -55.32 4.19 56.02
C ILE A 10 -55.98 5.39 55.31
N ASP A 11 -57.24 5.69 55.60
CA ASP A 11 -57.96 6.82 55.04
C ASP A 11 -57.27 8.16 55.39
N ARG A 12 -56.61 8.24 56.55
CA ARG A 12 -55.86 9.43 57.00
C ARG A 12 -54.49 9.54 56.33
N THR A 13 -53.77 8.44 56.11
CA THR A 13 -52.52 8.43 55.34
C THR A 13 -52.79 8.82 53.88
N ILE A 14 -53.86 8.26 53.27
CA ILE A 14 -54.28 8.61 51.90
C ILE A 14 -54.64 10.10 51.82
N ALA A 15 -55.35 10.65 52.82
CA ALA A 15 -55.65 12.08 52.86
C ALA A 15 -54.39 12.96 53.04
N GLU A 16 -53.41 12.56 53.85
CA GLU A 16 -52.14 13.30 54.00
C GLU A 16 -51.28 13.24 52.72
N GLU A 17 -51.26 12.10 52.04
CA GLU A 17 -50.50 11.90 50.80
C GLU A 17 -51.13 12.64 49.62
N GLN A 18 -52.47 12.63 49.49
CA GLN A 18 -53.20 13.46 48.53
C GLN A 18 -53.04 14.96 48.81
N ALA A 19 -53.03 15.39 50.09
CA ALA A 19 -52.78 16.78 50.45
C ALA A 19 -51.38 17.25 50.00
N ARG A 20 -50.33 16.43 50.22
CA ARG A 20 -48.96 16.74 49.76
C ARG A 20 -48.84 16.85 48.23
N GLN A 21 -49.57 16.03 47.49
CA GLN A 21 -49.59 16.11 46.03
C GLN A 21 -50.34 17.36 45.55
N GLN A 22 -51.46 17.73 46.17
CA GLN A 22 -52.20 18.96 45.80
C GLN A 22 -51.43 20.25 46.10
N THR A 23 -50.66 20.33 47.20
CA THR A 23 -49.86 21.53 47.54
C THR A 23 -48.73 21.84 46.56
N THR A 24 -48.40 20.92 45.64
CA THR A 24 -47.26 21.07 44.72
C THR A 24 -47.69 21.58 43.32
N ILE A 25 -48.99 21.54 42.99
CA ILE A 25 -49.49 21.77 41.62
C ILE A 25 -50.31 23.07 41.48
N GLN A 26 -50.83 23.65 42.57
CA GLN A 26 -51.63 24.89 42.51
C GLN A 26 -50.85 26.18 42.86
N SER A 27 -49.93 26.61 41.99
CA SER A 27 -49.49 28.03 42.00
C SER A 27 -48.99 28.57 40.65
N ARG A 28 -49.91 28.90 39.73
CA ARG A 28 -50.01 30.21 39.01
C ARG A 28 -50.74 30.13 37.66
N SER A 29 -51.95 30.71 37.60
CA SER A 29 -52.56 31.39 36.43
C SER A 29 -53.99 31.84 36.77
N PRO A 30 -54.62 32.80 36.04
CA PRO A 30 -54.04 33.93 35.30
C PRO A 30 -54.81 35.27 35.46
N SER A 31 -54.32 36.30 34.75
CA SER A 31 -55.12 37.26 33.94
C SER A 31 -55.34 38.74 34.36
N ARG A 32 -55.08 39.60 33.34
CA ARG A 32 -55.84 40.78 32.84
C ARG A 32 -55.66 42.23 33.37
N THR A 33 -55.20 43.05 32.41
CA THR A 33 -55.62 44.43 32.01
C THR A 33 -55.35 45.66 32.89
N GLY A 34 -54.86 46.73 32.24
CA GLY A 34 -54.90 48.11 32.75
C GLY A 34 -53.79 49.03 32.17
N SER A 35 -54.12 49.93 31.25
CA SER A 35 -53.17 50.92 30.69
C SER A 35 -53.02 52.16 31.57
N THR A 36 -51.86 52.82 31.60
CA THR A 36 -51.74 54.29 31.35
C THR A 36 -50.29 54.83 31.32
N SER A 37 -50.12 55.82 30.43
CA SER A 37 -49.10 56.88 30.32
C SER A 37 -48.41 57.37 31.63
N SER A 38 -47.07 57.59 31.63
CA SER A 38 -46.49 58.94 31.36
C SER A 38 -44.99 59.18 31.74
N ARG A 39 -44.26 59.78 30.78
CA ARG A 39 -43.30 60.92 30.87
C ARG A 39 -41.98 60.91 31.71
N ARG A 40 -40.92 61.34 31.00
CA ARG A 40 -39.61 61.94 31.45
C ARG A 40 -38.64 60.97 32.15
N GLY A 41 -37.32 61.11 32.05
CA GLY A 41 -36.38 62.02 31.35
C GLY A 41 -34.94 61.61 31.77
N ASP A 42 -33.82 62.02 31.18
CA ASP A 42 -33.47 63.08 30.21
C ASP A 42 -32.07 62.74 29.60
N GLY A 43 -31.57 63.50 28.61
CA GLY A 43 -30.12 63.59 28.35
C GLY A 43 -29.59 63.06 27.01
N THR A 44 -29.75 63.82 25.92
CA THR A 44 -28.84 63.78 24.75
C THR A 44 -28.52 65.22 24.33
N PRO A 45 -27.27 65.54 23.98
CA PRO A 45 -26.93 65.79 22.57
C PRO A 45 -25.51 65.28 22.23
N GLY A 46 -25.10 65.01 21.00
CA GLY A 46 -25.40 65.51 19.65
C GLY A 46 -24.07 65.41 18.84
N GLN A 47 -23.86 65.79 17.58
CA GLN A 47 -24.54 66.52 16.48
C GLN A 47 -23.79 66.09 15.19
N ARG A 48 -24.12 66.33 13.91
CA ARG A 48 -25.22 66.84 13.03
C ARG A 48 -24.74 66.48 11.59
N ALA A 49 -25.51 66.34 10.51
CA ALA A 49 -26.94 66.13 10.26
C ALA A 49 -27.15 65.80 8.75
N LYS A 50 -28.40 65.56 8.32
CA LYS A 50 -28.85 65.37 6.93
C LYS A 50 -28.36 66.49 5.97
N THR A 51 -28.20 66.23 4.67
CA THR A 51 -29.21 66.65 3.63
C THR A 51 -28.84 66.36 2.15
N ARG A 52 -29.87 66.01 1.35
CA ARG A 52 -30.14 66.40 -0.06
C ARG A 52 -29.40 65.71 -1.24
N LYS A 53 -30.24 65.28 -2.21
CA LYS A 53 -30.13 65.10 -3.69
C LYS A 53 -28.80 65.57 -4.36
N GLN A 54 -28.32 64.98 -5.47
CA GLN A 54 -29.09 64.71 -6.70
C GLN A 54 -28.35 63.83 -7.76
N ALA A 55 -29.11 62.99 -8.48
CA ALA A 55 -28.94 62.42 -9.84
C ALA A 55 -27.58 61.91 -10.40
N SER A 56 -27.51 60.58 -10.57
CA SER A 56 -27.13 59.84 -11.79
C SER A 56 -27.60 58.38 -11.56
N ASP A 57 -28.66 57.86 -12.19
CA ASP A 57 -28.87 57.56 -13.62
C ASP A 57 -27.97 56.41 -14.15
N ALA A 58 -28.48 55.65 -15.12
CA ALA A 58 -28.20 54.22 -15.27
C ALA A 58 -26.78 53.85 -15.76
N GLY A 59 -26.36 52.64 -15.38
CA GLY A 59 -25.12 51.99 -15.81
C GLY A 59 -25.26 50.47 -15.72
N ASP A 60 -25.81 49.86 -16.77
CA ASP A 60 -25.96 48.42 -16.92
C ASP A 60 -24.60 47.70 -17.03
N ALA A 61 -24.54 46.48 -16.48
CA ALA A 61 -23.42 45.57 -16.61
C ALA A 61 -23.96 44.13 -16.40
N PRO A 62 -24.10 43.32 -17.46
CA PRO A 62 -24.77 42.02 -17.36
C PRO A 62 -23.94 41.03 -16.54
N ASN A 63 -24.64 40.25 -15.71
CA ASN A 63 -24.07 39.06 -15.08
C ASN A 63 -23.68 38.07 -16.19
N PRO A 64 -22.45 37.52 -16.21
CA PRO A 64 -22.00 36.68 -17.33
C PRO A 64 -22.80 35.37 -17.39
N ASP A 65 -23.38 35.13 -18.57
CA ASP A 65 -24.20 33.95 -18.86
C ASP A 65 -23.37 32.65 -18.75
N PRO A 66 -23.81 31.63 -17.99
CA PRO A 66 -23.18 30.31 -17.95
C PRO A 66 -22.98 29.66 -19.32
N ALA A 67 -23.82 29.96 -20.32
CA ALA A 67 -23.74 29.40 -21.67
C ALA A 67 -22.41 29.67 -22.40
N VAL A 68 -21.63 30.67 -21.96
CA VAL A 68 -20.32 31.01 -22.54
C VAL A 68 -19.30 29.87 -22.43
N PHE A 69 -19.51 28.90 -21.53
CA PHE A 69 -18.64 27.71 -21.39
C PHE A 69 -19.08 26.48 -22.21
N GLU A 70 -20.31 26.41 -22.73
CA GLU A 70 -20.77 25.25 -23.52
C GLU A 70 -20.29 25.30 -24.98
N ALA A 71 -20.17 26.49 -25.56
CA ALA A 71 -19.83 26.70 -26.97
C ALA A 71 -18.37 26.33 -27.36
N ALA A 72 -17.58 25.74 -26.46
CA ALA A 72 -16.17 25.40 -26.67
C ALA A 72 -15.91 23.93 -27.02
N PHE A 73 -16.92 23.05 -27.00
CA PHE A 73 -16.75 21.59 -27.08
C PHE A 73 -17.70 20.85 -28.05
N VAL A 74 -18.32 21.56 -29.01
CA VAL A 74 -19.26 20.95 -29.99
C VAL A 74 -18.76 21.10 -31.43
N ILE A 75 -18.10 20.05 -31.93
CA ILE A 75 -17.84 19.70 -33.34
C ILE A 75 -17.84 18.15 -33.34
N ASP A 76 -18.74 17.37 -33.95
CA ASP A 76 -19.51 17.43 -35.21
C ASP A 76 -18.79 16.72 -36.40
N ASP A 77 -19.60 16.10 -37.27
CA ASP A 77 -19.28 15.23 -38.43
C ASP A 77 -18.43 13.94 -38.24
N SER A 78 -19.15 12.83 -38.02
CA SER A 78 -19.33 11.73 -38.99
C SER A 78 -18.39 11.64 -40.22
N ASP A 79 -17.55 10.59 -40.30
CA ASP A 79 -17.51 9.60 -41.42
C ASP A 79 -16.30 8.62 -41.32
N GLU A 80 -16.44 7.44 -41.93
CA GLU A 80 -15.46 6.33 -41.99
C GLU A 80 -14.70 6.29 -43.35
N PRO A 81 -13.68 5.41 -43.58
CA PRO A 81 -12.61 4.92 -42.69
C PRO A 81 -11.20 4.85 -43.37
N SER A 82 -10.09 4.72 -42.62
CA SER A 82 -8.93 3.85 -42.99
C SER A 82 -7.73 3.81 -41.99
N ARG A 83 -7.40 2.57 -41.57
CA ARG A 83 -6.14 2.01 -41.00
C ARG A 83 -4.83 2.78 -41.36
N ALA A 84 -3.78 2.95 -40.52
CA ALA A 84 -3.12 2.01 -39.59
C ALA A 84 -1.96 2.67 -38.78
N ALA A 85 -1.58 2.07 -37.62
CA ALA A 85 -0.32 2.25 -36.83
C ALA A 85 -0.06 3.66 -36.21
N THR A 86 0.47 3.84 -34.98
CA THR A 86 1.00 2.92 -33.91
C THR A 86 0.80 3.62 -32.52
N PRO A 87 1.04 2.97 -31.35
CA PRO A 87 0.20 3.20 -30.16
C PRO A 87 0.67 4.24 -29.11
N LEU A 88 -0.32 4.73 -28.34
CA LEU A 88 -0.21 5.34 -27.00
C LEU A 88 -1.42 4.87 -26.14
N PRO A 89 -1.39 4.92 -24.79
CA PRO A 89 -2.41 4.27 -23.95
C PRO A 89 -3.55 5.20 -23.47
N PRO A 90 -4.83 4.76 -23.52
CA PRO A 90 -5.94 5.30 -22.73
C PRO A 90 -6.07 4.52 -21.40
N THR A 91 -6.13 5.10 -20.20
CA THR A 91 -7.13 6.02 -19.60
C THR A 91 -8.53 5.40 -19.43
N ALA A 92 -8.98 5.34 -18.17
CA ALA A 92 -10.36 5.04 -17.77
C ALA A 92 -11.20 6.33 -17.59
N ALA A 93 -12.46 6.19 -17.14
CA ALA A 93 -13.42 7.26 -16.80
C ALA A 93 -13.94 8.11 -17.99
N ASP A 94 -15.05 8.87 -17.92
CA ASP A 94 -16.20 8.99 -16.98
C ASP A 94 -17.37 9.67 -17.76
N GLU A 95 -18.63 9.77 -17.36
CA GLU A 95 -19.39 9.39 -16.14
C GLU A 95 -20.83 8.97 -16.60
N ASN A 96 -21.80 8.58 -15.75
CA ASN A 96 -22.75 9.48 -15.06
C ASN A 96 -23.53 8.67 -13.99
N LYS A 97 -23.70 9.10 -12.73
CA LYS A 97 -24.41 10.30 -12.18
C LYS A 97 -25.93 10.23 -12.39
N ALA A 98 -26.80 10.44 -11.38
CA ALA A 98 -26.68 10.62 -9.92
C ALA A 98 -28.10 10.38 -9.26
N ASP A 99 -28.44 10.60 -7.97
CA ASP A 99 -27.74 11.21 -6.82
C ASP A 99 -28.29 10.75 -5.43
N ASN A 100 -27.67 11.29 -4.36
CA ASN A 100 -28.13 11.62 -2.98
C ASN A 100 -29.62 11.46 -2.56
N THR A 101 -29.94 11.24 -1.26
CA THR A 101 -29.31 11.82 -0.04
C THR A 101 -29.06 10.87 1.14
N ASP A 102 -27.92 11.13 1.81
CA ASP A 102 -27.51 10.88 3.22
C ASP A 102 -28.21 9.82 4.11
N GLY A 103 -27.40 8.88 4.65
CA GLY A 103 -27.80 7.88 5.65
C GLY A 103 -26.66 6.99 6.17
N GLN A 104 -25.69 7.56 6.89
CA GLN A 104 -24.56 6.86 7.54
C GLN A 104 -25.02 6.01 8.77
N GLU A 105 -24.36 4.92 9.22
CA GLU A 105 -23.18 4.17 8.72
C GLU A 105 -23.09 2.76 9.35
N ASN A 106 -22.27 1.88 8.73
CA ASN A 106 -21.34 0.83 9.23
C ASN A 106 -21.41 0.31 10.70
N VAL A 107 -20.98 -0.91 11.04
CA VAL A 107 -20.02 -1.83 10.37
C VAL A 107 -20.52 -3.29 10.42
N SER A 108 -20.04 -4.15 9.52
CA SER A 108 -20.25 -5.60 9.53
C SER A 108 -19.33 -6.37 10.50
N GLU A 109 -19.67 -7.64 10.71
CA GLU A 109 -18.80 -8.71 11.21
C GLU A 109 -17.63 -8.99 10.19
N ASP A 110 -16.59 -9.79 10.46
CA ASP A 110 -16.33 -10.67 11.61
C ASP A 110 -14.82 -10.94 11.89
N LYS A 111 -14.56 -11.55 13.06
CA LYS A 111 -13.40 -12.36 13.51
C LYS A 111 -12.11 -12.42 12.66
N ASN A 112 -11.02 -11.97 13.29
CA ASN A 112 -9.78 -12.76 13.31
C ASN A 112 -9.94 -13.94 14.31
N SER A 113 -9.19 -15.04 14.15
CA SER A 113 -9.13 -16.15 15.11
C SER A 113 -7.84 -16.14 15.96
N GLU A 114 -7.88 -16.76 17.14
CA GLU A 114 -6.97 -16.47 18.26
C GLU A 114 -5.76 -17.41 18.40
N ALA A 115 -4.63 -16.86 18.89
CA ALA A 115 -3.85 -17.38 20.04
C ALA A 115 -2.82 -16.29 20.46
N GLN A 116 -2.87 -15.70 21.66
CA GLN A 116 -2.41 -16.21 22.97
C GLN A 116 -0.85 -16.36 23.01
N VAL A 117 -0.09 -15.78 23.97
CA VAL A 117 0.05 -16.22 25.37
C VAL A 117 0.80 -15.18 26.28
N SER A 118 0.34 -15.07 27.55
CA SER A 118 0.98 -14.60 28.82
C SER A 118 1.75 -13.26 29.00
N ASN A 119 1.21 -12.43 29.91
CA ASN A 119 1.69 -12.15 31.30
C ASN A 119 3.18 -11.87 31.68
N GLY A 120 3.37 -11.03 32.72
CA GLY A 120 4.61 -10.84 33.52
C GLY A 120 5.39 -9.56 33.15
N GLU A 121 5.38 -8.43 33.87
CA GLU A 121 5.52 -8.08 35.30
C GLU A 121 6.99 -7.88 35.79
N ALA A 122 7.33 -6.59 36.00
CA ALA A 122 8.28 -5.99 36.96
C ALA A 122 9.81 -6.26 36.96
N SER A 123 10.56 -5.16 37.19
CA SER A 123 11.92 -5.06 37.77
C SER A 123 13.14 -5.51 36.92
N ALA A 124 14.38 -5.00 37.13
CA ALA A 124 14.85 -3.70 37.62
C ALA A 124 16.37 -3.52 37.34
N ASP A 125 16.81 -2.27 37.13
CA ASP A 125 18.13 -1.68 37.50
C ASP A 125 19.49 -2.23 36.93
N LYS A 126 20.27 -1.34 36.25
CA LYS A 126 21.77 -1.23 36.22
C LYS A 126 22.65 -2.37 35.57
N VAL A 127 23.89 -2.15 35.10
CA VAL A 127 24.65 -0.96 34.56
C VAL A 127 25.94 -1.38 33.80
N HIS A 128 26.37 -0.57 32.79
CA HIS A 128 27.70 -0.43 32.12
C HIS A 128 28.48 -1.54 31.36
N ASP A 129 29.12 -1.05 30.27
CA ASP A 129 30.44 -1.35 29.65
C ASP A 129 30.78 -2.65 28.88
N GLY A 130 31.60 -2.44 27.83
CA GLY A 130 32.22 -3.45 26.95
C GLY A 130 32.28 -3.00 25.48
N VAL A 131 33.48 -2.67 24.94
CA VAL A 131 33.66 -2.09 23.59
C VAL A 131 34.68 -2.89 22.75
N ALA A 132 34.54 -2.80 21.40
CA ALA A 132 35.34 -3.39 20.31
C ALA A 132 34.90 -4.82 19.86
N ASP A 133 34.96 -5.20 18.57
CA ASP A 133 35.67 -4.65 17.40
C ASP A 133 34.88 -4.87 16.06
N ALA A 134 35.44 -4.50 14.90
CA ALA A 134 34.92 -4.70 13.53
C ALA A 134 35.99 -5.44 12.65
N PRO A 135 36.03 -5.41 11.29
CA PRO A 135 35.04 -5.10 10.23
C PRO A 135 35.01 -6.12 9.05
N ALA A 136 34.02 -6.02 8.12
CA ALA A 136 34.11 -6.36 6.67
C ALA A 136 32.74 -6.16 5.94
N THR A 137 32.40 -5.04 5.31
CA THR A 137 32.71 -4.58 3.92
C THR A 137 32.08 -5.31 2.71
N LYS A 138 31.00 -4.70 2.18
CA LYS A 138 30.70 -4.46 0.73
C LYS A 138 30.21 -5.65 -0.14
N PRO A 139 29.60 -5.41 -1.34
CA PRO A 139 29.44 -4.13 -2.09
C PRO A 139 28.00 -3.62 -2.27
N GLN A 140 27.86 -2.48 -2.96
CA GLN A 140 26.62 -1.77 -3.29
C GLN A 140 26.82 -1.01 -4.62
N GLU A 141 25.80 -0.98 -5.48
CA GLU A 141 25.80 -0.22 -6.76
C GLU A 141 24.42 0.45 -7.02
N PRO A 142 24.20 1.23 -8.11
CA PRO A 142 23.94 2.67 -7.95
C PRO A 142 22.45 3.08 -8.00
N LYS A 143 22.18 4.35 -7.65
CA LYS A 143 20.91 5.06 -7.89
C LYS A 143 21.11 6.34 -8.70
N PRO A 144 20.13 6.76 -9.52
CA PRO A 144 20.25 7.89 -10.43
C PRO A 144 20.11 9.28 -9.74
N GLN A 145 20.32 10.33 -10.54
CA GLN A 145 20.47 11.73 -10.13
C GLN A 145 19.26 12.28 -9.35
N GLU A 146 19.53 13.02 -8.27
CA GLU A 146 18.49 13.64 -7.44
C GLU A 146 18.07 15.02 -7.97
N LEU A 147 16.77 15.21 -8.22
CA LEU A 147 16.18 16.52 -8.55
C LEU A 147 16.36 17.53 -7.41
N SER A 148 16.64 18.79 -7.78
CA SER A 148 16.92 19.92 -6.87
C SER A 148 15.90 20.04 -5.70
N PRO A 149 16.35 20.36 -4.47
CA PRO A 149 15.49 20.46 -3.30
C PRO A 149 14.36 21.47 -3.44
N GLU A 150 14.54 22.55 -4.23
CA GLU A 150 13.48 23.53 -4.49
C GLU A 150 12.36 22.96 -5.37
N ILE A 151 12.72 22.10 -6.33
CA ILE A 151 11.75 21.35 -7.16
C ILE A 151 11.02 20.34 -6.27
N ARG A 152 11.74 19.61 -5.41
CA ARG A 152 11.14 18.69 -4.41
C ARG A 152 10.18 19.41 -3.45
N GLN A 153 10.48 20.64 -3.04
CA GLN A 153 9.60 21.42 -2.17
C GLN A 153 8.38 21.99 -2.91
N LYS A 154 8.51 22.33 -4.19
CA LYS A 154 7.38 22.72 -5.05
C LYS A 154 6.47 21.51 -5.36
N LEU A 155 7.05 20.35 -5.69
CA LEU A 155 6.32 19.09 -5.84
C LEU A 155 5.56 18.73 -4.55
N ARG A 156 6.18 18.74 -3.37
CA ARG A 156 5.50 18.51 -2.07
C ARG A 156 4.41 19.52 -1.71
N LYS A 157 4.35 20.69 -2.37
CA LYS A 157 3.23 21.64 -2.25
C LYS A 157 2.14 21.34 -3.26
N LEU A 158 2.51 20.93 -4.47
CA LEU A 158 1.60 20.53 -5.53
C LEU A 158 0.87 19.24 -5.14
N GLU A 159 1.61 18.20 -4.72
CA GLU A 159 1.15 16.94 -4.10
C GLU A 159 0.16 17.17 -2.93
N LYS A 160 0.39 18.20 -2.11
CA LYS A 160 -0.56 18.57 -1.04
C LYS A 160 -1.83 19.24 -1.54
N LEU A 161 -1.71 20.13 -2.53
CA LEU A 161 -2.88 20.74 -3.17
C LEU A 161 -3.69 19.68 -3.93
N GLU A 162 -3.01 18.77 -4.62
CA GLU A 162 -3.53 17.62 -5.36
C GLU A 162 -4.19 16.58 -4.44
N ALA A 163 -3.73 16.43 -3.19
CA ALA A 163 -4.46 15.66 -2.17
C ALA A 163 -5.73 16.38 -1.67
N THR A 164 -5.66 17.69 -1.43
CA THR A 164 -6.83 18.46 -0.95
C THR A 164 -7.85 18.81 -2.03
N TYR A 165 -7.49 18.74 -3.32
CA TYR A 165 -8.35 19.14 -4.43
C TYR A 165 -9.50 18.16 -4.70
N PRO A 166 -9.31 16.82 -4.65
CA PRO A 166 -10.40 15.84 -4.60
C PRO A 166 -11.33 16.05 -3.41
N GLU A 167 -10.82 16.39 -2.22
CA GLU A 167 -11.65 16.69 -1.06
C GLU A 167 -12.48 17.97 -1.26
N LEU A 168 -11.86 19.03 -1.78
CA LEU A 168 -12.54 20.29 -2.10
C LEU A 168 -13.58 20.12 -3.21
N LEU A 169 -13.27 19.36 -4.27
CA LEU A 169 -14.22 18.96 -5.31
C LEU A 169 -15.34 18.10 -4.75
N ARG A 170 -15.06 17.17 -3.83
CA ARG A 170 -16.10 16.36 -3.16
C ARG A 170 -17.00 17.25 -2.31
N SER A 171 -16.45 18.18 -1.52
CA SER A 171 -17.25 19.12 -0.73
C SER A 171 -18.06 20.07 -1.60
N TYR A 172 -17.51 20.55 -2.72
CA TYR A 172 -18.21 21.38 -3.69
C TYR A 172 -19.33 20.60 -4.38
N ARG A 173 -19.07 19.38 -4.83
CA ARG A 173 -20.09 18.48 -5.41
C ARG A 173 -21.22 18.21 -4.41
N VAL A 174 -20.91 17.90 -3.14
CA VAL A 174 -21.93 17.69 -2.10
C VAL A 174 -22.72 18.97 -1.79
N ALA A 175 -22.06 20.12 -1.66
CA ALA A 175 -22.72 21.40 -1.40
C ALA A 175 -23.61 21.83 -2.58
N HIS A 176 -23.12 21.70 -3.82
CA HIS A 176 -23.87 22.01 -5.03
C HIS A 176 -25.07 21.07 -5.19
N ARG A 177 -24.88 19.76 -4.99
CA ARG A 177 -25.96 18.75 -5.02
C ARG A 177 -27.04 19.02 -3.97
N ARG A 178 -26.64 19.39 -2.74
CA ARG A 178 -27.58 19.83 -1.70
C ARG A 178 -28.32 21.11 -2.12
N ALA A 179 -27.64 22.11 -2.69
CA ALA A 179 -28.30 23.32 -3.20
C ALA A 179 -29.33 23.02 -4.30
N THR A 180 -29.00 22.14 -5.27
CA THR A 180 -29.93 21.72 -6.34
C THR A 180 -31.08 20.85 -5.84
N ALA A 181 -30.96 20.20 -4.67
CA ALA A 181 -32.05 19.45 -4.05
C ALA A 181 -32.98 20.34 -3.19
N ILE A 182 -32.45 21.43 -2.63
CA ILE A 182 -33.22 22.37 -1.80
C ILE A 182 -34.27 23.14 -2.63
N GLU A 183 -33.97 23.58 -3.84
CA GLU A 183 -34.92 24.36 -4.66
C GLU A 183 -36.19 23.58 -5.05
N PRO A 184 -36.13 22.32 -5.55
CA PRO A 184 -37.31 21.47 -5.73
C PRO A 184 -38.06 21.19 -4.42
N PHE A 185 -37.34 21.00 -3.30
CA PHE A 185 -37.96 20.78 -2.00
C PHE A 185 -38.72 22.02 -1.51
N GLU A 186 -38.13 23.21 -1.56
CA GLU A 186 -38.81 24.46 -1.20
C GLU A 186 -39.98 24.78 -2.13
N LYS A 187 -39.90 24.41 -3.41
CA LYS A 187 -41.04 24.52 -4.33
C LYS A 187 -42.19 23.62 -3.86
N ALA A 188 -41.93 22.33 -3.60
CA ALA A 188 -42.95 21.42 -3.09
C ALA A 188 -43.51 21.87 -1.73
N LEU A 189 -42.66 22.45 -0.88
CA LEU A 189 -43.04 23.03 0.41
C LEU A 189 -44.02 24.19 0.24
N ARG A 190 -43.76 25.13 -0.68
CA ARG A 190 -44.63 26.27 -1.03
C ARG A 190 -45.95 25.84 -1.69
N GLU A 191 -45.94 24.73 -2.43
CA GLU A 191 -47.13 24.21 -3.13
C GLU A 191 -48.07 23.45 -2.20
N ASN A 192 -47.55 22.78 -1.16
CA ASN A 192 -48.33 21.93 -0.25
C ASN A 192 -48.57 22.53 1.14
N THR A 193 -47.83 23.59 1.51
CA THR A 193 -47.91 24.23 2.84
C THR A 193 -47.81 25.76 2.73
N PRO A 194 -48.18 26.53 3.77
CA PRO A 194 -48.01 27.99 3.80
C PRO A 194 -46.54 28.47 3.88
N LEU A 195 -45.56 27.57 3.88
CA LEU A 195 -44.17 27.84 4.22
C LEU A 195 -43.38 28.30 3.00
N THR A 196 -42.63 29.39 3.14
CA THR A 196 -41.95 30.04 2.02
C THR A 196 -40.49 29.61 1.84
N SER A 197 -39.86 29.00 2.84
CA SER A 197 -38.48 28.50 2.81
C SER A 197 -38.24 27.49 3.94
N ILE A 198 -37.23 26.63 3.79
CA ILE A 198 -36.74 25.76 4.88
C ILE A 198 -35.94 26.55 5.95
N GLY A 199 -35.63 27.83 5.69
CA GLY A 199 -34.88 28.70 6.61
C GLY A 199 -35.64 29.16 7.86
N ASP A 200 -36.95 28.94 7.95
CA ASP A 200 -37.78 29.24 9.13
C ASP A 200 -38.44 27.95 9.67
N PRO A 201 -37.81 27.29 10.67
CA PRO A 201 -38.36 26.07 11.28
C PRO A 201 -39.49 26.37 12.28
N GLU A 202 -39.64 27.60 12.77
CA GLU A 202 -40.70 27.94 13.73
C GLU A 202 -42.06 27.97 13.02
N ALA A 203 -42.12 28.52 11.81
CA ALA A 203 -43.30 28.49 10.96
C ALA A 203 -43.77 27.05 10.63
N LEU A 204 -42.83 26.11 10.39
CA LEU A 204 -43.14 24.69 10.17
C LEU A 204 -43.80 24.05 11.40
N VAL A 205 -43.26 24.33 12.60
CA VAL A 205 -43.84 23.84 13.86
C VAL A 205 -45.24 24.43 14.09
N GLU A 206 -45.45 25.71 13.79
CA GLU A 206 -46.79 26.31 13.88
C GLU A 206 -47.78 25.65 12.91
N TYR A 207 -47.40 25.45 11.64
CA TYR A 207 -48.25 24.77 10.66
C TYR A 207 -48.64 23.35 11.09
N LEU A 208 -47.68 22.54 11.57
CA LEU A 208 -47.96 21.20 12.09
C LEU A 208 -48.91 21.21 13.29
N ASN A 209 -48.75 22.18 14.21
CA ASN A 209 -49.68 22.36 15.33
C ASN A 209 -51.09 22.78 14.86
N GLN A 210 -51.20 23.64 13.85
CA GLN A 210 -52.49 24.00 13.26
C GLN A 210 -53.15 22.81 12.53
N VAL A 211 -52.38 21.95 11.86
CA VAL A 211 -52.89 20.71 11.23
C VAL A 211 -53.38 19.73 12.29
N ASN A 212 -52.62 19.51 13.36
CA ASN A 212 -53.04 18.65 14.48
C ASN A 212 -54.33 19.16 15.13
N LEU A 213 -54.43 20.47 15.40
CA LEU A 213 -55.63 21.09 15.96
C LEU A 213 -56.86 20.94 15.04
N ARG A 214 -56.69 21.04 13.72
CA ARG A 214 -57.76 20.74 12.75
C ARG A 214 -58.15 19.26 12.78
N GLY A 215 -57.18 18.36 12.89
CA GLY A 215 -57.43 16.92 13.07
C GLY A 215 -58.25 16.62 14.33
N ASP A 216 -57.90 17.23 15.46
CA ASP A 216 -58.65 17.12 16.72
C ASP A 216 -60.06 17.68 16.60
N MET A 217 -60.25 18.84 15.93
CA MET A 217 -61.58 19.39 15.67
C MET A 217 -62.42 18.47 14.77
N VAL A 218 -61.85 17.92 13.70
CA VAL A 218 -62.54 16.97 12.81
C VAL A 218 -62.88 15.67 13.57
N MET A 219 -62.00 15.17 14.44
CA MET A 219 -62.32 14.04 15.31
C MET A 219 -63.40 14.34 16.35
N GLN A 220 -63.50 15.59 16.83
CA GLN A 220 -64.58 16.01 17.74
C GLN A 220 -65.92 16.12 17.00
N GLU A 221 -65.94 16.72 15.81
CA GLU A 221 -67.15 16.78 14.98
C GLU A 221 -67.57 15.39 14.48
N LEU A 222 -66.65 14.50 14.10
CA LEU A 222 -66.99 13.11 13.75
C LEU A 222 -67.59 12.34 14.94
N LYS A 223 -67.09 12.54 16.17
CA LYS A 223 -67.68 11.94 17.38
C LYS A 223 -69.06 12.51 17.68
N LYS A 224 -69.26 13.81 17.50
CA LYS A 224 -70.55 14.48 17.66
C LYS A 224 -71.56 14.02 16.61
N ILE A 225 -71.20 14.01 15.32
CA ILE A 225 -72.02 13.47 14.22
C ILE A 225 -72.35 11.99 14.44
N SER A 226 -71.43 11.20 15.01
CA SER A 226 -71.70 9.80 15.38
C SER A 226 -72.75 9.70 16.50
N ALA A 227 -72.65 10.50 17.55
CA ALA A 227 -73.65 10.54 18.63
C ALA A 227 -75.01 11.10 18.15
N ASP A 228 -75.00 12.15 17.32
CA ASP A 228 -76.21 12.71 16.68
C ASP A 228 -76.87 11.65 15.77
N LYS A 229 -76.08 10.86 15.04
CA LYS A 229 -76.54 9.73 14.22
C LYS A 229 -77.12 8.59 15.07
N GLU A 230 -76.49 8.23 16.18
CA GLU A 230 -77.04 7.25 17.14
C GLU A 230 -78.36 7.74 17.75
N GLU A 231 -78.47 9.02 18.10
CA GLU A 231 -79.71 9.60 18.63
C GLU A 231 -80.82 9.67 17.56
N LEU A 232 -80.48 10.03 16.31
CA LEU A 232 -81.41 10.00 15.18
C LEU A 232 -81.85 8.58 14.84
N GLN A 233 -80.94 7.60 14.83
CA GLN A 233 -81.27 6.20 14.59
C GLN A 233 -82.15 5.62 15.71
N LYS A 234 -81.91 6.01 16.97
CA LYS A 234 -82.80 5.68 18.09
C LYS A 234 -84.18 6.30 17.91
N LYS A 235 -84.28 7.59 17.56
CA LYS A 235 -85.57 8.27 17.27
C LYS A 235 -86.30 7.61 16.10
N HIS A 236 -85.57 7.19 15.06
CA HIS A 236 -86.12 6.46 13.92
C HIS A 236 -86.69 5.11 14.34
N ASN A 237 -85.94 4.28 15.07
CA ASN A 237 -86.43 3.01 15.61
C ASN A 237 -87.65 3.19 16.54
N GLU A 238 -87.62 4.21 17.40
CA GLU A 238 -88.77 4.57 18.23
C GLU A 238 -89.98 5.04 17.39
N SER A 239 -89.76 5.67 16.24
CA SER A 239 -90.83 6.08 15.32
C SER A 239 -91.37 4.90 14.51
N GLU A 240 -90.53 3.96 14.10
CA GLU A 240 -90.97 2.69 13.50
C GLU A 240 -91.79 1.86 14.48
N GLU A 241 -91.38 1.75 15.74
CA GLU A 241 -92.18 1.04 16.76
C GLU A 241 -93.55 1.71 16.97
N LYS A 242 -93.62 3.04 16.93
CA LYS A 242 -94.89 3.78 17.03
C LYS A 242 -95.73 3.58 15.76
N ALA A 243 -95.11 3.57 14.58
CA ALA A 243 -95.78 3.26 13.31
C ALA A 243 -96.32 1.83 13.29
N LYS A 244 -95.52 0.83 13.64
CA LYS A 244 -95.91 -0.60 13.73
C LYS A 244 -97.06 -0.81 14.72
N LYS A 245 -97.02 -0.16 15.89
CA LYS A 245 -98.13 -0.20 16.86
C LYS A 245 -99.41 0.47 16.32
N LEU A 246 -99.29 1.58 15.59
CA LEU A 246 -100.43 2.21 14.91
C LEU A 246 -100.95 1.39 13.72
N GLU A 247 -100.09 0.65 13.01
CA GLU A 247 -100.49 -0.30 11.96
C GLU A 247 -101.18 -1.54 12.55
N GLU A 248 -100.73 -2.04 13.70
CA GLU A 248 -101.39 -3.11 14.47
C GLU A 248 -102.75 -2.63 15.01
N GLU A 249 -102.85 -1.42 15.57
CA GLU A 249 -104.12 -0.81 16.00
C GLU A 249 -105.06 -0.56 14.81
N LEU A 250 -104.54 -0.08 13.67
CA LEU A 250 -105.32 0.06 12.44
C LEU A 250 -105.78 -1.29 11.87
N ALA A 251 -104.96 -2.34 11.94
CA ALA A 251 -105.33 -3.70 11.54
C ALA A 251 -106.40 -4.28 12.47
N ALA A 252 -106.29 -4.06 13.79
CA ALA A 252 -107.30 -4.43 14.77
C ALA A 252 -108.63 -3.70 14.54
N LEU A 253 -108.59 -2.38 14.27
CA LEU A 253 -109.79 -1.60 13.92
C LEU A 253 -110.41 -2.04 12.58
N LYS A 254 -109.59 -2.41 11.60
CA LYS A 254 -110.02 -2.88 10.27
C LYS A 254 -110.58 -4.30 10.31
N THR A 255 -110.15 -5.15 11.25
CA THR A 255 -110.79 -6.44 11.56
C THR A 255 -112.02 -6.30 12.46
N GLY A 256 -112.12 -5.21 13.23
CA GLY A 256 -113.27 -4.90 14.09
C GLY A 256 -114.45 -4.20 13.40
N SER A 257 -114.44 -3.99 12.07
CA SER A 257 -115.41 -3.14 11.38
C SER A 257 -115.83 -3.63 9.99
N ALA A 258 -116.40 -4.83 9.89
CA ALA A 258 -117.25 -5.24 8.75
C ALA A 258 -118.13 -6.46 9.08
N ASP A 259 -119.44 -6.26 9.27
CA ASP A 259 -120.45 -7.32 9.17
C ASP A 259 -121.59 -6.86 8.25
N GLN A 260 -121.61 -7.44 7.04
CA GLN A 260 -122.68 -7.42 6.03
C GLN A 260 -123.11 -6.07 5.39
N PRO A 261 -123.85 -6.09 4.24
CA PRO A 261 -124.20 -7.21 3.34
C PRO A 261 -123.92 -7.00 1.82
N LYS A 262 -123.76 -8.12 1.10
CA LYS A 262 -124.15 -8.42 -0.32
C LYS A 262 -123.97 -7.36 -1.44
N THR A 263 -123.29 -7.74 -2.55
CA THR A 263 -123.89 -8.13 -3.87
C THR A 263 -122.83 -8.18 -4.99
N GLY A 264 -123.00 -9.06 -6.00
CA GLY A 264 -122.70 -8.70 -7.41
C GLY A 264 -121.47 -9.32 -8.11
N ASP A 265 -121.72 -10.38 -8.89
CA ASP A 265 -121.35 -10.57 -10.31
C ASP A 265 -119.93 -10.42 -10.92
N SER A 266 -119.56 -11.48 -11.66
CA SER A 266 -119.08 -11.51 -13.07
C SER A 266 -117.70 -11.01 -13.52
N GLU A 267 -116.96 -11.96 -14.13
CA GLU A 267 -116.32 -11.95 -15.48
C GLU A 267 -115.45 -10.76 -16.01
N ALA A 268 -114.48 -10.94 -16.92
CA ALA A 268 -113.65 -12.09 -17.37
C ALA A 268 -112.65 -11.60 -18.47
N SER A 269 -111.59 -12.40 -18.77
CA SER A 269 -110.87 -12.41 -20.08
C SER A 269 -110.12 -11.10 -20.49
N LYS A 270 -109.34 -10.91 -21.58
CA LYS A 270 -108.50 -11.67 -22.56
C LYS A 270 -107.67 -10.58 -23.33
N ASP A 271 -106.63 -10.77 -24.15
CA ASP A 271 -105.84 -11.88 -24.73
C ASP A 271 -104.40 -11.31 -24.98
N ASP A 272 -103.28 -12.04 -24.82
CA ASP A 272 -102.63 -13.07 -25.68
C ASP A 272 -101.72 -12.52 -26.82
N GLN A 273 -100.67 -13.31 -27.14
CA GLN A 273 -99.61 -13.15 -28.17
C GLN A 273 -98.50 -12.12 -27.85
N ASN A 274 -97.18 -12.43 -27.79
CA ASN A 274 -96.29 -13.37 -28.52
C ASN A 274 -95.92 -12.83 -29.94
N ASP A 275 -94.67 -12.87 -30.45
CA ASP A 275 -93.50 -13.72 -30.13
C ASP A 275 -92.14 -13.09 -30.57
N LYS A 276 -91.02 -13.44 -29.90
CA LYS A 276 -89.57 -13.45 -30.33
C LYS A 276 -88.93 -12.21 -31.03
N HIS A 277 -87.62 -11.92 -30.99
CA HIS A 277 -86.36 -12.51 -30.44
C HIS A 277 -85.53 -11.30 -29.85
N ASP A 278 -84.24 -11.27 -29.45
CA ASP A 278 -83.08 -12.17 -29.58
C ASP A 278 -81.99 -11.94 -28.48
N GLU A 279 -80.81 -12.59 -28.62
CA GLU A 279 -79.60 -12.53 -27.77
C GLU A 279 -78.55 -11.42 -28.18
N PRO A 280 -77.32 -11.25 -27.58
CA PRO A 280 -76.57 -12.08 -26.61
C PRO A 280 -75.79 -11.40 -25.42
N SER A 281 -75.53 -12.17 -24.33
CA SER A 281 -74.30 -12.24 -23.46
C SER A 281 -73.64 -10.99 -22.77
N PRO A 282 -72.69 -11.15 -21.78
CA PRO A 282 -72.40 -12.26 -20.84
C PRO A 282 -72.11 -11.84 -19.35
N GLU A 283 -71.96 -12.84 -18.44
CA GLU A 283 -71.19 -12.88 -17.14
C GLU A 283 -71.38 -11.77 -16.05
N GLY A 284 -71.34 -11.99 -14.71
CA GLY A 284 -71.12 -13.11 -13.76
C GLY A 284 -71.21 -12.54 -12.30
N PRO A 285 -70.92 -13.23 -11.17
CA PRO A 285 -70.36 -14.57 -10.95
C PRO A 285 -71.14 -15.44 -9.89
N GLU A 286 -70.47 -16.37 -9.20
CA GLU A 286 -71.04 -17.43 -8.33
C GLU A 286 -70.92 -17.22 -6.79
N LYS A 287 -71.48 -18.21 -6.03
CA LYS A 287 -70.92 -18.91 -4.83
C LYS A 287 -71.52 -18.73 -3.40
N LEU A 288 -72.30 -19.76 -3.03
CA LEU A 288 -72.20 -20.62 -1.81
C LEU A 288 -72.31 -20.03 -0.38
N LYS A 289 -73.27 -20.59 0.40
CA LYS A 289 -72.94 -21.54 1.51
C LYS A 289 -74.16 -22.36 1.98
N SER A 290 -73.89 -23.45 2.70
CA SER A 290 -74.83 -24.54 3.04
C SER A 290 -75.58 -24.34 4.37
N PRO A 291 -76.81 -24.87 4.49
CA PRO A 291 -77.46 -25.18 5.77
C PRO A 291 -77.15 -26.61 6.24
N VAL A 292 -77.05 -26.80 7.56
CA VAL A 292 -76.97 -28.13 8.22
C VAL A 292 -77.88 -28.14 9.45
N SER A 293 -78.96 -28.92 9.42
CA SER A 293 -79.66 -29.35 10.65
C SER A 293 -80.67 -30.50 10.41
N SER A 294 -80.35 -31.65 11.00
CA SER A 294 -81.28 -32.62 11.62
C SER A 294 -82.64 -32.93 10.98
N VAL A 295 -82.71 -34.08 10.31
CA VAL A 295 -83.88 -34.99 10.43
C VAL A 295 -83.35 -36.36 10.89
N ILE A 296 -83.84 -36.86 12.03
CA ILE A 296 -83.40 -38.12 12.63
C ILE A 296 -84.59 -39.07 12.80
N GLY A 297 -84.42 -40.30 12.32
CA GLY A 297 -84.93 -41.51 12.97
C GLY A 297 -86.43 -41.80 12.92
N MET A 298 -86.90 -42.40 11.82
CA MET A 298 -88.09 -43.28 11.84
C MET A 298 -87.84 -44.56 11.06
N PHE A 299 -87.51 -45.66 11.76
CA PHE A 299 -87.50 -47.01 11.18
C PHE A 299 -87.75 -48.07 12.27
N SER A 300 -88.93 -48.71 12.27
CA SER A 300 -89.24 -49.87 13.12
C SER A 300 -90.52 -50.60 12.69
N PRO A 301 -90.45 -51.64 11.84
CA PRO A 301 -91.62 -52.41 11.41
C PRO A 301 -91.89 -53.64 12.31
N LYS A 302 -93.14 -53.80 12.81
CA LYS A 302 -93.67 -55.10 13.28
C LYS A 302 -95.19 -55.24 13.06
N HIS A 303 -95.55 -56.32 12.37
CA HIS A 303 -96.86 -57.00 12.25
C HIS A 303 -98.14 -56.24 11.80
N LYS A 304 -98.77 -56.84 10.77
CA LYS A 304 -100.15 -56.75 10.27
C LYS A 304 -101.19 -57.24 11.34
N PRO A 305 -102.54 -57.08 11.20
CA PRO A 305 -103.28 -57.29 9.94
C PRO A 305 -104.43 -56.32 9.55
N GLN A 306 -104.73 -56.38 8.24
CA GLN A 306 -106.00 -56.20 7.50
C GLN A 306 -107.22 -55.59 8.21
N LYS A 307 -107.74 -54.45 7.72
CA LYS A 307 -108.68 -54.23 6.57
C LYS A 307 -110.16 -54.31 7.00
N SER A 308 -110.87 -53.21 6.78
CA SER A 308 -112.33 -53.15 6.64
C SER A 308 -112.66 -52.07 5.60
N PHE A 309 -113.54 -52.37 4.65
CA PHE A 309 -113.94 -51.47 3.56
C PHE A 309 -115.46 -51.25 3.65
N THR A 310 -115.93 -50.01 3.39
CA THR A 310 -117.30 -49.60 2.97
C THR A 310 -118.53 -50.24 3.67
N GLU A 311 -119.36 -49.46 4.40
CA GLU A 311 -120.57 -48.77 3.89
C GLU A 311 -121.79 -49.75 3.85
N VAL A 312 -123.02 -49.46 4.31
CA VAL A 312 -123.95 -48.34 4.05
C VAL A 312 -124.84 -48.04 5.30
N THR A 313 -125.64 -46.96 5.24
CA THR A 313 -126.50 -46.34 6.26
C THR A 313 -127.93 -46.94 6.43
N GLU A 314 -128.54 -46.70 7.61
CA GLU A 314 -130.00 -46.63 7.90
C GLU A 314 -130.88 -47.91 7.74
N ALA A 315 -132.03 -48.11 8.42
CA ALA A 315 -132.54 -47.63 9.72
C ALA A 315 -133.80 -48.42 10.18
N LYS A 316 -134.03 -48.49 11.51
CA LYS A 316 -135.31 -48.66 12.25
C LYS A 316 -136.16 -49.98 12.18
N ASP A 317 -136.38 -50.51 13.40
CA ASP A 317 -137.67 -50.92 14.02
C ASP A 317 -138.48 -52.21 13.68
N ILE A 318 -138.81 -52.93 14.78
CA ILE A 318 -140.06 -53.70 15.11
C ILE A 318 -140.17 -55.23 14.80
N ASN A 319 -140.40 -55.97 15.91
CA ASN A 319 -141.10 -57.25 16.20
C ASN A 319 -140.83 -58.62 15.51
N GLU A 320 -140.70 -59.62 16.40
CA GLU A 320 -141.42 -60.93 16.50
C GLU A 320 -141.64 -61.85 15.27
N GLU A 321 -141.09 -63.08 15.35
CA GLU A 321 -141.75 -64.42 15.29
C GLU A 321 -140.64 -65.49 15.06
N PHE A 322 -140.37 -66.54 15.85
CA PHE A 322 -141.15 -67.61 16.52
C PHE A 322 -141.16 -68.95 15.72
N PHE A 323 -140.13 -69.77 15.94
CA PHE A 323 -139.99 -71.23 15.66
C PHE A 323 -139.88 -71.75 14.19
N SER A 324 -138.65 -72.08 13.77
CA SER A 324 -138.33 -73.30 12.99
C SER A 324 -136.89 -73.74 13.29
N TYR A 325 -136.63 -75.06 13.37
CA TYR A 325 -135.31 -75.62 13.77
C TYR A 325 -134.76 -76.68 12.78
N ASP A 326 -135.40 -76.86 11.61
CA ASP A 326 -135.09 -77.94 10.66
C ASP A 326 -134.15 -77.49 9.50
N ASP A 327 -133.95 -76.17 9.32
CA ASP A 327 -133.12 -75.58 8.25
C ASP A 327 -131.65 -75.30 8.65
N GLU A 328 -131.31 -75.39 9.93
CA GLU A 328 -130.04 -74.89 10.47
C GLU A 328 -128.82 -75.76 10.11
N ILE A 329 -129.02 -77.08 9.90
CA ILE A 329 -127.93 -78.03 9.63
C ILE A 329 -127.32 -77.87 8.23
N PRO A 330 -128.08 -77.79 7.12
CA PRO A 330 -127.53 -77.52 5.79
C PRO A 330 -126.77 -76.20 5.71
N GLN A 331 -127.24 -75.16 6.42
CA GLN A 331 -126.65 -73.84 6.41
C GLN A 331 -125.24 -73.85 7.04
N LEU A 332 -125.07 -74.50 8.20
CA LEU A 332 -123.76 -74.70 8.82
C LEU A 332 -122.80 -75.52 7.92
N GLN A 333 -123.32 -76.47 7.15
CA GLN A 333 -122.49 -77.28 6.24
C GLN A 333 -122.00 -76.49 5.02
N ALA A 334 -122.80 -75.55 4.51
CA ALA A 334 -122.37 -74.58 3.49
C ALA A 334 -121.34 -73.58 4.04
N ASP A 335 -121.51 -73.14 5.30
CA ASP A 335 -120.61 -72.21 5.98
C ASP A 335 -119.20 -72.81 6.25
N VAL A 336 -119.12 -74.12 6.48
CA VAL A 336 -117.83 -74.84 6.56
C VAL A 336 -117.16 -74.94 5.19
N ALA A 337 -117.94 -75.14 4.12
CA ALA A 337 -117.41 -75.20 2.76
C ALA A 337 -116.85 -73.83 2.31
N SER A 338 -117.60 -72.73 2.49
CA SER A 338 -117.17 -71.39 2.11
C SER A 338 -115.89 -70.95 2.84
N LYS A 339 -115.79 -71.24 4.15
CA LYS A 339 -114.57 -70.99 4.94
C LYS A 339 -113.40 -71.89 4.52
N SER A 340 -113.65 -73.10 4.01
CA SER A 340 -112.58 -73.93 3.45
C SER A 340 -112.00 -73.36 2.15
N GLU A 341 -112.84 -72.82 1.26
CA GLU A 341 -112.36 -72.10 0.07
C GLU A 341 -111.61 -70.81 0.42
N GLU A 342 -112.07 -70.06 1.44
CA GLU A 342 -111.37 -68.86 1.91
C GLU A 342 -109.99 -69.20 2.46
N ILE A 343 -109.86 -70.31 3.19
CA ILE A 343 -108.56 -70.84 3.67
C ILE A 343 -107.65 -71.24 2.49
N GLU A 344 -108.16 -71.79 1.40
CA GLU A 344 -107.34 -72.06 0.21
C GLU A 344 -106.91 -70.79 -0.53
N LYS A 345 -107.81 -69.82 -0.69
CA LYS A 345 -107.50 -68.50 -1.28
C LYS A 345 -106.43 -67.75 -0.47
N LEU A 346 -106.54 -67.76 0.86
CA LEU A 346 -105.55 -67.17 1.77
C LEU A 346 -104.22 -67.93 1.75
N LYS A 347 -104.20 -69.25 1.55
CA LYS A 347 -102.95 -70.01 1.34
C LYS A 347 -102.27 -69.60 0.03
N SER A 348 -103.01 -69.45 -1.08
CA SER A 348 -102.40 -68.98 -2.34
C SER A 348 -101.86 -67.56 -2.23
N GLU A 349 -102.58 -66.63 -1.56
CA GLU A 349 -102.09 -65.26 -1.31
C GLU A 349 -100.81 -65.29 -0.44
N VAL A 350 -100.72 -66.19 0.54
CA VAL A 350 -99.50 -66.37 1.35
C VAL A 350 -98.34 -66.98 0.56
N GLU A 351 -98.58 -67.95 -0.31
CA GLU A 351 -97.53 -68.51 -1.18
C GLU A 351 -97.01 -67.48 -2.20
N ASP A 352 -97.89 -66.68 -2.80
CA ASP A 352 -97.49 -65.67 -3.77
C ASP A 352 -96.75 -64.51 -3.09
N LEU A 353 -97.22 -64.04 -1.93
CA LEU A 353 -96.46 -63.09 -1.09
C LEU A 353 -95.11 -63.66 -0.61
N GLN A 354 -94.96 -64.97 -0.45
CA GLN A 354 -93.67 -65.60 -0.17
C GLN A 354 -92.75 -65.58 -1.40
N LYS A 355 -93.29 -65.85 -2.60
CA LYS A 355 -92.54 -65.75 -3.87
C LYS A 355 -92.06 -64.32 -4.12
N GLU A 356 -92.94 -63.32 -3.95
CA GLU A 356 -92.59 -61.90 -4.03
C GLU A 356 -91.53 -61.48 -2.99
N LEU A 357 -91.61 -62.02 -1.76
CA LEU A 357 -90.63 -61.72 -0.71
C LEU A 357 -89.26 -62.39 -0.98
N VAL A 358 -89.22 -63.51 -1.70
CA VAL A 358 -87.96 -64.12 -2.19
C VAL A 358 -87.38 -63.31 -3.34
N THR A 359 -88.15 -62.98 -4.37
CA THR A 359 -87.62 -62.19 -5.51
C THR A 359 -87.24 -60.77 -5.10
N ALA A 360 -87.96 -60.14 -4.17
CA ALA A 360 -87.56 -58.86 -3.58
C ALA A 360 -86.24 -58.96 -2.81
N LYS A 361 -85.97 -60.09 -2.12
CA LYS A 361 -84.66 -60.34 -1.49
C LYS A 361 -83.57 -60.52 -2.52
N GLU A 362 -83.78 -61.37 -3.53
CA GLU A 362 -82.81 -61.64 -4.60
C GLU A 362 -82.43 -60.35 -5.35
N ASN A 363 -83.42 -59.52 -5.68
CA ASN A 363 -83.22 -58.20 -6.25
C ASN A 363 -82.46 -57.26 -5.29
N SER A 364 -82.73 -57.31 -3.98
CA SER A 364 -81.99 -56.50 -3.00
C SER A 364 -80.54 -56.95 -2.83
N THR A 365 -80.25 -58.25 -2.89
CA THR A 365 -78.87 -58.77 -2.82
C THR A 365 -78.10 -58.45 -4.10
N GLY A 366 -78.72 -58.61 -5.28
CA GLY A 366 -78.10 -58.20 -6.55
C GLY A 366 -77.83 -56.69 -6.60
N LEU A 367 -78.71 -55.87 -6.04
CA LEU A 367 -78.47 -54.43 -5.90
C LEU A 367 -77.28 -54.14 -4.97
N VAL A 368 -77.20 -54.80 -3.81
CA VAL A 368 -76.06 -54.66 -2.88
C VAL A 368 -74.75 -55.10 -3.53
N GLU A 369 -74.71 -56.24 -4.22
CA GLU A 369 -73.51 -56.69 -4.96
C GLU A 369 -73.11 -55.70 -6.06
N SER A 370 -74.08 -55.15 -6.80
CA SER A 370 -73.79 -54.13 -7.82
C SER A 370 -73.25 -52.82 -7.22
N LEU A 371 -73.74 -52.42 -6.05
CA LEU A 371 -73.26 -51.24 -5.32
C LEU A 371 -71.88 -51.48 -4.69
N GLU A 372 -71.60 -52.67 -4.15
CA GLU A 372 -70.26 -53.03 -3.67
C GLU A 372 -69.24 -53.01 -4.80
N ASN A 373 -69.57 -53.58 -5.96
CA ASN A 373 -68.67 -53.62 -7.11
C ASN A 373 -68.44 -52.21 -7.69
N ALA A 374 -69.50 -51.41 -7.87
CA ALA A 374 -69.35 -50.00 -8.27
C ALA A 374 -68.53 -49.18 -7.26
N THR A 375 -68.63 -49.49 -5.96
CA THR A 375 -67.81 -48.83 -4.93
C THR A 375 -66.35 -49.28 -4.96
N ARG A 376 -66.07 -50.56 -5.27
CA ARG A 376 -64.70 -51.06 -5.51
C ARG A 376 -64.09 -50.39 -6.73
N GLU A 377 -64.76 -50.43 -7.88
CA GLU A 377 -64.31 -49.79 -9.12
C GLU A 377 -64.05 -48.28 -8.94
N LEU A 378 -64.96 -47.56 -8.26
CA LEU A 378 -64.79 -46.12 -8.00
C LEU A 378 -63.57 -45.82 -7.10
N ASN A 379 -63.27 -46.68 -6.14
CA ASN A 379 -62.05 -46.58 -5.33
C ASN A 379 -60.80 -46.92 -6.15
N GLU A 380 -60.83 -47.98 -6.98
CA GLU A 380 -59.70 -48.35 -7.85
C GLU A 380 -59.41 -47.25 -8.89
N PHE A 381 -60.43 -46.62 -9.47
CA PHE A 381 -60.25 -45.44 -10.33
C PHE A 381 -59.69 -44.24 -9.57
N ARG A 382 -60.09 -44.03 -8.30
CA ARG A 382 -59.57 -42.95 -7.45
C ARG A 382 -58.10 -43.16 -7.10
N ASP A 383 -57.72 -44.37 -6.73
CA ASP A 383 -56.34 -44.72 -6.39
C ASP A 383 -55.45 -44.72 -7.64
N ALA A 384 -55.93 -45.22 -8.78
CA ALA A 384 -55.25 -45.09 -10.07
C ALA A 384 -55.07 -43.62 -10.50
N ALA A 385 -56.04 -42.75 -10.21
CA ALA A 385 -55.94 -41.32 -10.49
C ALA A 385 -54.90 -40.63 -9.59
N THR A 386 -54.85 -40.93 -8.28
CA THR A 386 -53.83 -40.36 -7.39
C THR A 386 -52.43 -40.90 -7.73
N ALA A 387 -52.29 -42.18 -8.07
CA ALA A 387 -51.05 -42.77 -8.54
C ALA A 387 -50.56 -42.08 -9.83
N LYS A 388 -51.45 -41.89 -10.83
CA LYS A 388 -51.15 -41.16 -12.08
C LYS A 388 -50.76 -39.70 -11.81
N GLN A 389 -51.44 -39.02 -10.89
CA GLN A 389 -51.10 -37.66 -10.51
C GLN A 389 -49.71 -37.58 -9.84
N SER A 390 -49.38 -38.55 -8.97
CA SER A 390 -48.05 -38.59 -8.33
C SER A 390 -46.91 -38.86 -9.32
N LEU A 391 -47.14 -39.73 -10.31
CA LEU A 391 -46.21 -39.97 -11.42
C LEU A 391 -46.07 -38.73 -12.33
N GLN A 392 -47.15 -37.99 -12.58
CA GLN A 392 -47.06 -36.73 -13.34
C GLN A 392 -46.22 -35.70 -12.59
N THR A 393 -46.44 -35.49 -11.28
CA THR A 393 -45.61 -34.56 -10.49
C THR A 393 -44.14 -34.98 -10.47
N GLN A 394 -43.84 -36.28 -10.41
CA GLN A 394 -42.45 -36.76 -10.49
C GLN A 394 -41.83 -36.55 -11.88
N LEU A 395 -42.58 -36.72 -12.97
CA LEU A 395 -42.11 -36.40 -14.31
C LEU A 395 -41.86 -34.89 -14.47
N ASP A 396 -42.77 -34.04 -13.99
CA ASP A 396 -42.62 -32.58 -14.05
C ASP A 396 -41.43 -32.08 -13.20
N GLU A 397 -41.15 -32.73 -12.06
CA GLU A 397 -39.92 -32.52 -11.27
C GLU A 397 -38.66 -32.96 -12.01
N ARG A 398 -38.62 -34.18 -12.57
CA ARG A 398 -37.46 -34.67 -13.33
C ARG A 398 -37.20 -33.83 -14.58
N ASN A 399 -38.25 -33.33 -15.25
CA ASN A 399 -38.11 -32.45 -16.41
C ASN A 399 -37.47 -31.11 -16.00
N LYS A 400 -37.91 -30.48 -14.91
CA LYS A 400 -37.27 -29.26 -14.36
C LYS A 400 -35.82 -29.52 -13.93
N GLU A 401 -35.54 -30.68 -13.34
CA GLU A 401 -34.18 -31.08 -12.98
C GLU A 401 -33.29 -31.25 -14.24
N ILE A 402 -33.81 -31.84 -15.31
CA ILE A 402 -33.14 -31.94 -16.62
C ILE A 402 -32.92 -30.56 -17.25
N GLU A 403 -33.91 -29.65 -17.20
CA GLU A 403 -33.77 -28.27 -17.69
C GLU A 403 -32.68 -27.50 -16.94
N LEU A 404 -32.66 -27.58 -15.60
CA LEU A 404 -31.63 -26.95 -14.76
C LEU A 404 -30.24 -27.58 -15.00
N LEU A 405 -30.16 -28.90 -15.17
CA LEU A 405 -28.90 -29.58 -15.51
C LEU A 405 -28.41 -29.18 -16.92
N ASN A 406 -29.29 -29.03 -17.90
CA ASN A 406 -28.94 -28.56 -19.24
C ASN A 406 -28.46 -27.11 -19.23
N GLN A 407 -29.14 -26.21 -18.52
CA GLN A 407 -28.71 -24.81 -18.33
C GLN A 407 -27.31 -24.75 -17.70
N ARG A 408 -27.06 -25.56 -16.67
CA ARG A 408 -25.74 -25.68 -16.04
C ARG A 408 -24.69 -26.28 -16.97
N LEU A 409 -25.07 -27.20 -17.86
CA LEU A 409 -24.18 -27.77 -18.87
C LEU A 409 -23.78 -26.72 -19.92
N GLU A 410 -24.72 -25.92 -20.41
CA GLU A 410 -24.44 -24.77 -21.28
C GLU A 410 -23.56 -23.72 -20.60
N GLU A 411 -23.82 -23.41 -19.32
CA GLU A 411 -23.02 -22.43 -18.57
C GLU A 411 -21.58 -22.93 -18.36
N VAL A 412 -21.40 -24.21 -17.99
CA VAL A 412 -20.08 -24.85 -17.91
C VAL A 412 -19.40 -24.89 -19.29
N GLN A 413 -20.13 -25.12 -20.39
CA GLN A 413 -19.57 -25.05 -21.74
C GLN A 413 -19.09 -23.64 -22.09
N LYS A 414 -19.88 -22.59 -21.77
CA LYS A 414 -19.49 -21.18 -21.98
C LYS A 414 -18.24 -20.83 -21.18
N GLN A 415 -18.18 -21.22 -19.90
CA GLN A 415 -17.00 -21.07 -19.03
C GLN A 415 -15.79 -21.81 -19.61
N LEU A 416 -15.96 -23.02 -20.13
CA LEU A 416 -14.87 -23.81 -20.72
C LEU A 416 -14.34 -23.16 -22.01
N SER A 417 -15.22 -22.68 -22.90
CA SER A 417 -14.77 -21.93 -24.09
C SER A 417 -14.05 -20.63 -23.73
N GLN A 418 -14.50 -19.92 -22.69
CA GLN A 418 -13.85 -18.67 -22.27
C GLN A 418 -12.49 -18.95 -21.61
N LEU A 419 -12.35 -20.02 -20.83
CA LEU A 419 -11.07 -20.49 -20.32
C LEU A 419 -10.10 -20.96 -21.42
N GLU A 420 -10.61 -21.49 -22.55
CA GLU A 420 -9.79 -21.79 -23.72
C GLU A 420 -9.33 -20.53 -24.47
N GLU A 421 -10.19 -19.53 -24.62
CA GLU A 421 -9.80 -18.21 -25.14
C GLU A 421 -8.77 -17.52 -24.24
N ASP A 422 -9.01 -17.45 -22.92
CA ASP A 422 -8.07 -16.88 -21.96
C ASP A 422 -6.72 -17.61 -21.98
N LYS A 423 -6.72 -18.95 -21.96
CA LYS A 423 -5.52 -19.77 -22.12
C LYS A 423 -4.75 -19.44 -23.40
N ASN A 424 -5.43 -19.17 -24.51
CA ASN A 424 -4.79 -18.75 -25.76
C ASN A 424 -4.22 -17.33 -25.65
N THR A 425 -4.92 -16.36 -25.03
CA THR A 425 -4.31 -15.03 -24.79
C THR A 425 -3.12 -15.10 -23.83
N HIS A 426 -3.17 -15.97 -22.83
CA HIS A 426 -2.08 -16.21 -21.88
C HIS A 426 -0.88 -16.89 -22.54
N ALA A 427 -1.09 -17.82 -23.49
CA ALA A 427 -0.01 -18.38 -24.29
C ALA A 427 0.71 -17.30 -25.12
N ILE A 428 -0.04 -16.42 -25.78
CA ILE A 428 0.51 -15.30 -26.55
C ILE A 428 1.29 -14.34 -25.65
N LYS A 429 0.72 -13.93 -24.50
CA LYS A 429 1.40 -13.08 -23.49
C LYS A 429 2.68 -13.74 -22.97
N VAL A 430 2.68 -15.06 -22.76
CA VAL A 430 3.86 -15.82 -22.30
C VAL A 430 4.97 -15.85 -23.37
N ASP A 431 4.62 -15.99 -24.65
CA ASP A 431 5.62 -15.95 -25.73
C ASP A 431 6.17 -14.53 -25.97
N GLU A 432 5.33 -13.49 -25.85
CA GLU A 432 5.78 -12.09 -25.84
C GLU A 432 6.75 -11.81 -24.67
N LEU A 433 6.43 -12.30 -23.47
CA LEU A 433 7.31 -12.20 -22.29
C LEU A 433 8.63 -12.97 -22.48
N LYS A 434 8.64 -14.13 -23.15
CA LYS A 434 9.90 -14.83 -23.52
C LYS A 434 10.76 -14.00 -24.46
N VAL A 435 10.16 -13.35 -25.47
CA VAL A 435 10.88 -12.47 -26.40
C VAL A 435 11.44 -11.24 -25.67
N SER A 436 10.65 -10.65 -24.76
CA SER A 436 11.07 -9.54 -23.91
C SER A 436 12.25 -9.94 -23.01
N LEU A 437 12.16 -11.08 -22.32
CA LEU A 437 13.23 -11.63 -21.48
C LEU A 437 14.51 -11.88 -22.29
N ALA A 438 14.42 -12.54 -23.45
CA ALA A 438 15.56 -12.77 -24.33
C ALA A 438 16.18 -11.47 -24.91
N SER A 439 15.44 -10.36 -24.93
CA SER A 439 15.99 -9.02 -25.23
C SER A 439 16.69 -8.39 -24.03
N SER A 440 16.21 -8.67 -22.82
CA SER A 440 16.82 -8.24 -21.56
C SER A 440 18.13 -8.98 -21.28
N ASP A 441 18.16 -10.29 -21.49
CA ASP A 441 19.37 -11.12 -21.31
C ASP A 441 20.49 -10.72 -22.27
N LYS A 442 20.15 -10.34 -23.51
CA LYS A 442 21.11 -9.76 -24.46
C LYS A 442 21.69 -8.45 -23.93
N ARG A 443 20.85 -7.51 -23.48
CA ARG A 443 21.30 -6.25 -22.89
C ARG A 443 22.15 -6.45 -21.63
N ALA A 444 21.82 -7.45 -20.79
CA ALA A 444 22.65 -7.83 -19.65
C ALA A 444 24.04 -8.28 -20.11
N SER A 445 24.11 -9.19 -21.09
CA SER A 445 25.40 -9.65 -21.65
C SER A 445 26.21 -8.53 -22.34
N GLU A 446 25.55 -7.56 -22.96
CA GLU A 446 26.18 -6.37 -23.54
C GLU A 446 26.76 -5.47 -22.44
N LEU A 447 26.00 -5.23 -21.35
CA LEU A 447 26.45 -4.47 -20.18
C LEU A 447 27.58 -5.17 -19.42
N ASP A 448 27.58 -6.49 -19.29
CA ASP A 448 28.68 -7.26 -18.71
C ASP A 448 29.97 -7.11 -19.55
N VAL A 449 29.85 -7.10 -20.88
CA VAL A 449 30.96 -6.83 -21.79
C VAL A 449 31.45 -5.38 -21.67
N GLU A 450 30.59 -4.41 -21.37
CA GLU A 450 31.01 -3.02 -21.08
C GLU A 450 31.64 -2.87 -19.69
N LEU A 451 31.15 -3.56 -18.66
CA LEU A 451 31.78 -3.66 -17.34
C LEU A 451 33.16 -4.31 -17.41
N ALA A 452 33.33 -5.34 -18.24
CA ALA A 452 34.63 -5.96 -18.50
C ALA A 452 35.61 -4.98 -19.19
N LYS A 453 35.14 -4.13 -20.12
CA LYS A 453 35.96 -3.07 -20.73
C LYS A 453 36.31 -1.99 -19.69
N ALA A 454 35.35 -1.54 -18.89
CA ALA A 454 35.52 -0.49 -17.88
C ALA A 454 36.46 -0.91 -16.74
N SER A 455 36.34 -2.15 -16.26
CA SER A 455 37.25 -2.70 -15.24
C SER A 455 38.68 -2.89 -15.78
N ASN A 456 38.84 -3.30 -17.04
CA ASN A 456 40.17 -3.33 -17.68
C ASN A 456 40.77 -1.93 -17.85
N ALA A 457 39.98 -0.93 -18.27
CA ALA A 457 40.42 0.46 -18.34
C ALA A 457 40.83 1.00 -16.96
N LYS A 458 40.10 0.65 -15.89
CA LYS A 458 40.42 0.98 -14.50
C LYS A 458 41.69 0.29 -14.00
N ASN A 459 41.97 -0.93 -14.43
CA ASN A 459 43.21 -1.63 -14.11
C ASN A 459 44.42 -1.02 -14.84
N ILE A 460 44.24 -0.56 -16.09
CA ILE A 460 45.27 0.17 -16.86
C ILE A 460 45.55 1.53 -16.22
N SER A 461 44.53 2.31 -15.89
CA SER A 461 44.73 3.62 -15.25
C SER A 461 45.32 3.49 -13.84
N LYS A 462 44.95 2.44 -13.08
CA LYS A 462 45.61 2.17 -11.79
C LYS A 462 47.10 1.87 -11.97
N LYS A 463 47.49 0.99 -12.91
CA LYS A 463 48.91 0.73 -13.19
C LYS A 463 49.67 2.00 -13.55
N LEU A 464 49.09 2.84 -14.40
CA LEU A 464 49.70 4.14 -14.76
C LEU A 464 49.85 5.08 -13.55
N ILE A 465 48.89 5.09 -12.61
CA ILE A 465 49.00 5.85 -11.36
C ILE A 465 50.10 5.26 -10.46
N ASP A 466 50.17 3.94 -10.33
CA ASP A 466 51.21 3.25 -9.53
C ASP A 466 52.62 3.52 -10.13
N ASP A 467 52.78 3.47 -11.46
CA ASP A 467 54.02 3.82 -12.18
C ASP A 467 54.40 5.30 -12.01
N LEU A 468 53.44 6.22 -12.12
CA LEU A 468 53.67 7.65 -11.89
C LEU A 468 54.05 7.94 -10.43
N ASN A 469 53.47 7.24 -9.45
CA ASN A 469 53.87 7.33 -8.05
C ASN A 469 55.32 6.84 -7.84
N ASN A 470 55.71 5.73 -8.48
CA ASN A 470 57.10 5.24 -8.44
C ASN A 470 58.09 6.25 -9.04
N GLN A 471 57.72 6.92 -10.14
CA GLN A 471 58.54 8.00 -10.72
C GLN A 471 58.62 9.21 -9.77
N ILE A 472 57.49 9.62 -9.18
CA ILE A 472 57.42 10.73 -8.22
C ILE A 472 58.29 10.46 -6.98
N ASP A 473 58.28 9.25 -6.43
CA ASP A 473 59.10 8.90 -5.26
C ASP A 473 60.59 8.75 -5.61
N THR A 474 60.91 8.31 -6.83
CA THR A 474 62.29 8.35 -7.35
C THR A 474 62.79 9.80 -7.45
N LEU A 475 62.01 10.70 -8.05
CA LEU A 475 62.34 12.12 -8.16
C LEU A 475 62.41 12.83 -6.79
N LYS A 476 61.57 12.46 -5.80
CA LYS A 476 61.69 12.94 -4.41
C LYS A 476 63.02 12.52 -3.79
N LYS A 477 63.48 11.29 -4.05
CA LYS A 477 64.77 10.78 -3.55
C LYS A 477 65.94 11.50 -4.20
N GLU A 478 65.94 11.66 -5.52
CA GLU A 478 66.96 12.44 -6.25
C GLU A 478 66.99 13.92 -5.82
N LYS A 479 65.82 14.49 -5.50
CA LYS A 479 65.72 15.83 -4.91
C LYS A 479 66.32 15.92 -3.50
N LEU A 480 66.17 14.89 -2.66
CA LEU A 480 66.86 14.81 -1.37
C LEU A 480 68.38 14.65 -1.55
N ASP A 481 68.81 13.75 -2.45
CA ASP A 481 70.21 13.45 -2.73
C ASP A 481 70.96 14.59 -3.46
N SER A 482 70.23 15.54 -4.06
CA SER A 482 70.77 16.80 -4.59
C SER A 482 70.72 17.92 -3.56
N GLN A 483 69.69 17.98 -2.72
CA GLN A 483 69.60 18.95 -1.62
C GLN A 483 70.68 18.74 -0.55
N THR A 484 71.04 17.49 -0.23
CA THR A 484 72.19 17.16 0.65
C THR A 484 73.52 17.59 0.02
N LYS A 485 73.75 17.27 -1.26
CA LYS A 485 74.95 17.72 -2.00
C LYS A 485 75.06 19.25 -2.06
N ILE A 486 73.95 19.97 -2.20
CA ILE A 486 73.93 21.44 -2.14
C ILE A 486 74.33 21.91 -0.73
N ALA A 487 73.81 21.30 0.34
CA ALA A 487 74.20 21.65 1.71
C ALA A 487 75.71 21.40 1.97
N ASP A 488 76.25 20.28 1.51
CA ASP A 488 77.69 19.97 1.63
C ASP A 488 78.59 20.90 0.79
N LEU A 489 78.10 21.40 -0.35
CA LEU A 489 78.80 22.41 -1.16
C LEU A 489 78.73 23.80 -0.54
N THR A 490 77.58 24.23 0.00
CA THR A 490 77.46 25.48 0.77
C THR A 490 78.40 25.46 1.98
N LYS A 491 78.47 24.33 2.69
CA LYS A 491 79.40 24.11 3.83
C LYS A 491 80.88 24.14 3.45
N LYS A 492 81.24 24.09 2.15
CA LYS A 492 82.60 24.26 1.65
C LYS A 492 82.95 25.69 1.22
N LEU A 493 81.99 26.62 1.19
CA LEU A 493 82.21 27.99 0.71
C LEU A 493 82.53 29.01 1.83
N GLU A 494 82.34 28.67 3.10
CA GLU A 494 82.45 29.60 4.23
C GLU A 494 83.82 29.59 4.92
N SER A 495 84.87 30.15 4.29
CA SER A 495 86.20 30.24 4.92
C SER A 495 87.14 31.42 4.49
N LYS A 496 86.77 32.67 4.87
CA LYS A 496 87.65 33.87 5.05
C LYS A 496 88.31 34.53 3.78
N PRO A 497 88.82 35.78 3.86
CA PRO A 497 88.43 36.96 4.67
C PRO A 497 88.35 38.33 3.90
N THR A 498 87.91 39.39 4.60
CA THR A 498 87.77 40.83 4.23
C THR A 498 89.09 41.64 4.27
N ALA A 499 89.25 42.94 3.88
CA ALA A 499 88.38 44.09 3.47
C ALA A 499 89.07 44.95 2.34
N GLU A 500 89.03 46.29 2.09
CA GLU A 500 88.65 47.58 2.77
C GLU A 500 88.06 48.64 1.76
N THR A 501 88.18 49.97 2.00
CA THR A 501 87.58 51.10 1.21
C THR A 501 88.49 52.37 1.19
N PRO A 502 88.17 53.44 0.42
CA PRO A 502 87.56 54.64 1.06
C PRO A 502 86.59 55.50 0.20
N THR A 503 85.90 56.47 0.81
CA THR A 503 85.13 57.58 0.18
C THR A 503 85.35 58.90 0.95
N PRO A 504 85.07 60.09 0.36
CA PRO A 504 83.91 60.90 0.79
C PRO A 504 83.32 61.85 -0.31
N ALA A 505 82.32 62.72 -0.10
CA ALA A 505 81.03 62.66 0.61
C ALA A 505 80.24 64.01 0.43
N ALA A 506 78.89 64.00 0.46
CA ALA A 506 78.04 65.18 0.70
C ALA A 506 76.62 64.79 1.18
N THR A 507 75.97 65.63 2.01
CA THR A 507 74.69 65.42 2.76
C THR A 507 73.88 66.74 2.81
N PRO A 508 72.65 66.92 3.39
CA PRO A 508 71.87 66.16 4.42
C PRO A 508 70.43 65.76 3.94
N THR A 509 69.29 65.60 4.68
CA THR A 509 68.81 66.07 6.00
C THR A 509 67.65 65.24 6.61
N SER A 510 67.36 65.51 7.90
CA SER A 510 66.29 65.04 8.82
C SER A 510 64.84 65.47 8.44
N ALA A 511 63.71 65.00 9.05
CA ALA A 511 63.30 63.79 9.83
C ALA A 511 61.78 63.87 10.24
N VAL A 512 61.21 62.85 10.94
CA VAL A 512 59.89 62.82 11.67
C VAL A 512 58.62 62.66 10.76
N SER A 513 57.47 62.01 11.08
CA SER A 513 56.89 61.25 12.24
C SER A 513 56.22 59.90 11.75
N GLN A 514 55.53 58.98 12.47
CA GLN A 514 54.32 58.93 13.35
C GLN A 514 53.00 59.45 12.69
N THR A 515 51.77 58.90 12.87
CA THR A 515 51.21 57.81 13.73
C THR A 515 49.95 57.16 13.08
N ALA A 516 49.17 56.31 13.77
CA ALA A 516 48.02 55.54 13.21
C ALA A 516 46.63 55.88 13.81
N ALA A 517 45.52 55.48 13.13
CA ALA A 517 44.23 54.94 13.66
C ALA A 517 42.94 55.26 12.84
N THR A 518 42.11 54.21 12.67
CA THR A 518 40.63 54.06 12.47
C THR A 518 39.67 55.26 12.67
N PRO A 519 38.52 55.35 11.94
CA PRO A 519 37.32 54.52 12.17
C PRO A 519 36.57 54.02 10.89
N ALA A 520 35.27 53.68 10.98
CA ALA A 520 34.58 52.72 10.08
C ALA A 520 33.08 53.02 9.75
N THR A 521 32.47 52.16 8.91
CA THR A 521 31.02 51.94 8.63
C THR A 521 30.21 53.01 7.86
N ALA A 522 29.13 52.73 7.10
CA ALA A 522 28.66 51.52 6.36
C ALA A 522 27.36 51.81 5.52
N VAL A 523 26.94 50.84 4.67
CA VAL A 523 25.58 50.63 4.07
C VAL A 523 25.08 51.56 2.92
N GLY A 524 24.38 50.96 1.92
CA GLY A 524 23.52 51.62 0.91
C GLY A 524 23.95 51.32 -0.54
N SER A 525 23.30 50.50 -1.39
CA SER A 525 21.87 50.26 -1.74
C SER A 525 21.28 51.26 -2.74
N GLY A 526 20.57 50.74 -3.76
CA GLY A 526 19.78 51.50 -4.73
C GLY A 526 20.32 51.53 -6.17
N GLY A 527 19.43 51.64 -7.16
CA GLY A 527 19.78 51.83 -8.57
C GLY A 527 18.55 51.92 -9.49
N GLY A 528 18.79 52.10 -10.80
CA GLY A 528 17.82 51.75 -11.86
C GLY A 528 17.40 52.84 -12.85
N LYS A 529 17.41 52.45 -14.15
CA LYS A 529 16.75 53.09 -15.32
C LYS A 529 17.40 54.44 -15.75
N LYS A 530 17.21 54.96 -16.97
CA LYS A 530 16.04 54.84 -17.88
C LYS A 530 16.35 55.26 -19.34
N LYS A 531 15.94 54.45 -20.34
CA LYS A 531 15.73 54.80 -21.78
C LYS A 531 17.00 55.24 -22.59
N ASN A 532 17.05 55.23 -23.93
CA ASN A 532 16.02 54.96 -24.97
C ASN A 532 16.63 54.48 -26.32
N ASN A 533 15.95 53.58 -27.06
CA ASN A 533 15.80 53.57 -28.54
C ASN A 533 17.04 53.38 -29.48
N LYS A 534 16.98 52.91 -30.76
CA LYS A 534 15.87 52.38 -31.62
C LYS A 534 16.37 51.67 -32.94
N LYS A 535 16.10 50.36 -33.11
CA LYS A 535 15.98 49.62 -34.42
C LYS A 535 17.25 49.63 -35.33
N LYS A 536 17.37 48.91 -36.46
CA LYS A 536 16.52 47.98 -37.27
C LYS A 536 17.48 46.93 -37.90
N LYS A 537 17.29 45.60 -37.78
CA LYS A 537 16.63 44.69 -38.76
C LYS A 537 16.87 45.08 -40.24
N GLY A 538 17.48 44.29 -41.15
CA GLY A 538 18.06 42.94 -41.07
C GLY A 538 17.43 41.92 -42.05
N LYS A 539 18.25 41.30 -42.92
CA LYS A 539 18.10 40.07 -43.75
C LYS A 539 19.49 39.86 -44.43
N GLY A 540 20.06 38.69 -44.74
CA GLY A 540 19.52 37.37 -45.09
C GLY A 540 19.43 37.26 -46.63
N GLY A 541 20.10 36.34 -47.34
CA GLY A 541 21.01 35.24 -46.93
C GLY A 541 21.38 34.34 -48.15
N ALA A 542 22.17 33.27 -47.93
CA ALA A 542 22.79 32.39 -48.97
C ALA A 542 23.79 33.15 -49.91
N GLY A 543 24.83 32.56 -50.50
CA GLY A 543 25.22 31.16 -50.75
C GLY A 543 25.56 31.02 -52.25
N GLY A 544 26.62 30.35 -52.71
CA GLY A 544 27.71 29.65 -52.01
C GLY A 544 28.77 29.14 -53.03
N ASN A 545 29.77 28.39 -52.53
CA ASN A 545 30.80 27.60 -53.24
C ASN A 545 31.62 28.26 -54.39
N GLY A 546 32.94 28.37 -54.17
CA GLY A 546 33.94 28.64 -55.22
C GLY A 546 35.36 28.28 -54.76
N ALA A 547 35.99 27.33 -55.47
CA ALA A 547 37.39 26.91 -55.30
C ALA A 547 38.37 27.89 -55.98
N ALA A 548 39.69 27.94 -55.72
CA ALA A 548 40.51 27.47 -54.60
C ALA A 548 41.96 28.02 -54.72
N VAL A 549 42.65 28.15 -53.58
CA VAL A 549 44.13 28.01 -53.38
C VAL A 549 45.12 28.93 -54.13
N SER A 550 46.06 29.49 -53.34
CA SER A 550 47.45 29.90 -53.64
C SER A 550 47.83 31.35 -54.05
N SER A 551 48.58 31.97 -53.12
CA SER A 551 49.85 32.71 -53.26
C SER A 551 50.01 34.01 -54.09
N HIS A 552 50.42 35.04 -53.31
CA HIS A 552 51.41 36.09 -53.60
C HIS A 552 51.01 37.38 -54.34
N ALA A 553 51.80 38.40 -54.00
CA ALA A 553 51.72 39.83 -54.31
C ALA A 553 53.02 40.24 -55.07
N PRO A 554 53.35 41.54 -55.34
CA PRO A 554 52.65 42.80 -55.05
C PRO A 554 52.48 43.70 -56.30
N ALA A 555 52.26 45.01 -56.12
CA ALA A 555 52.03 46.01 -57.17
C ALA A 555 52.91 47.27 -57.01
N VAL A 556 53.03 48.06 -58.10
CA VAL A 556 53.73 49.36 -58.19
C VAL A 556 52.99 50.26 -59.24
N PRO A 557 53.27 51.59 -59.43
CA PRO A 557 52.29 52.65 -59.12
C PRO A 557 51.98 53.62 -60.30
N ASP A 558 51.33 54.78 -60.05
CA ASP A 558 51.87 56.16 -60.27
C ASP A 558 50.82 57.32 -60.01
N SER A 559 51.24 58.62 -60.07
CA SER A 559 50.46 59.89 -60.28
C SER A 559 49.93 60.78 -59.10
N THR A 560 49.68 62.08 -59.37
CA THR A 560 49.35 63.22 -58.45
C THR A 560 48.38 64.29 -59.12
N GLU A 561 48.04 65.56 -58.73
CA GLU A 561 48.38 66.55 -57.66
C GLU A 561 47.46 67.84 -57.60
N THR A 562 47.50 68.66 -56.52
CA THR A 562 47.09 70.12 -56.36
C THR A 562 45.56 70.55 -56.37
N PRO A 563 45.08 71.82 -56.05
CA PRO A 563 44.42 72.15 -54.75
C PRO A 563 43.22 73.21 -54.65
N ASP A 564 42.67 73.40 -53.43
CA ASP A 564 41.98 74.61 -52.80
C ASP A 564 40.59 75.21 -53.29
N PRO A 565 39.83 76.06 -52.50
CA PRO A 565 39.53 76.14 -51.03
C PRO A 565 38.07 76.58 -50.56
N ALA A 566 37.73 76.42 -49.25
CA ALA A 566 36.64 77.10 -48.43
C ALA A 566 35.11 76.80 -48.73
N THR A 567 34.03 77.25 -48.02
CA THR A 567 33.78 78.23 -46.89
C THR A 567 32.62 77.80 -45.89
N LEU A 568 31.61 78.64 -45.47
CA LEU A 568 30.68 78.44 -44.31
C LEU A 568 29.18 78.94 -44.43
N ALA A 569 28.23 78.14 -43.91
CA ALA A 569 26.93 78.50 -43.23
C ALA A 569 25.76 79.17 -44.05
N GLU A 570 24.46 79.33 -43.63
CA GLU A 570 23.60 78.89 -42.47
C GLU A 570 22.05 79.11 -42.74
N THR A 571 21.16 78.64 -41.84
CA THR A 571 19.72 78.97 -41.56
C THR A 571 18.55 78.11 -42.12
N THR A 572 17.40 78.20 -41.43
CA THR A 572 16.26 77.23 -41.33
C THR A 572 15.13 77.32 -42.38
N GLY A 573 14.46 76.20 -42.72
CA GLY A 573 13.19 76.21 -43.50
C GLY A 573 12.51 74.84 -43.78
N ASN A 574 11.58 74.41 -42.92
CA ASN A 574 10.92 73.07 -42.84
C ASN A 574 10.22 72.48 -44.10
N SER A 575 10.14 71.14 -44.12
CA SER A 575 8.96 70.30 -44.46
C SER A 575 8.72 69.68 -45.85
N GLU A 576 9.19 70.22 -46.99
CA GLU A 576 8.89 69.57 -48.30
C GLU A 576 10.12 69.10 -49.08
N LEU A 577 11.26 69.77 -48.96
CA LEU A 577 12.53 69.25 -49.50
C LEU A 577 13.01 67.98 -48.78
N GLU A 578 12.47 67.64 -47.61
CA GLU A 578 12.86 66.44 -46.85
C GLU A 578 12.65 65.12 -47.63
N ALA A 579 11.75 65.08 -48.61
CA ALA A 579 11.55 63.91 -49.47
C ALA A 579 12.69 63.72 -50.48
N GLU A 580 13.06 64.77 -51.23
CA GLU A 580 14.14 64.69 -52.23
C GLU A 580 15.52 64.63 -51.57
N ILE A 581 15.67 65.31 -50.41
CA ILE A 581 16.84 65.21 -49.54
C ILE A 581 17.04 63.77 -49.05
N ALA A 582 15.99 62.99 -48.81
CA ALA A 582 16.14 61.58 -48.43
C ALA A 582 16.77 60.74 -49.56
N ARG A 583 16.30 60.94 -50.79
CA ARG A 583 16.82 60.25 -51.98
C ARG A 583 18.28 60.59 -52.27
N LEU A 584 18.62 61.88 -52.30
CA LEU A 584 19.99 62.32 -52.59
C LEU A 584 20.96 62.02 -51.44
N LYS A 585 20.51 61.98 -50.18
CA LYS A 585 21.35 61.51 -49.06
C LYS A 585 21.75 60.06 -49.20
N GLU A 586 20.89 59.17 -49.70
CA GLU A 586 21.22 57.75 -49.82
C GLU A 586 22.39 57.55 -50.82
N GLU A 587 22.30 58.13 -52.02
CA GLU A 587 23.38 58.05 -53.02
C GLU A 587 24.68 58.79 -52.60
N VAL A 588 24.56 59.94 -51.92
CA VAL A 588 25.72 60.66 -51.37
C VAL A 588 26.41 59.84 -50.28
N THR A 589 25.67 59.24 -49.33
CA THR A 589 26.29 58.42 -48.27
C THR A 589 27.03 57.20 -48.81
N GLU A 590 26.54 56.57 -49.88
CA GLU A 590 27.24 55.42 -50.48
C GLU A 590 28.61 55.83 -51.04
N LYS A 591 28.68 56.96 -51.75
CA LYS A 591 29.92 57.52 -52.31
C LYS A 591 30.84 58.13 -51.24
N ASP A 592 30.30 58.83 -50.25
CA ASP A 592 31.08 59.38 -49.13
C ASP A 592 31.75 58.28 -48.31
N THR A 593 31.13 57.11 -48.13
CA THR A 593 31.84 55.99 -47.47
C THR A 593 32.98 55.43 -48.33
N GLN A 594 32.97 55.58 -49.65
CA GLN A 594 34.14 55.26 -50.48
C GLN A 594 35.25 56.30 -50.30
N ILE A 595 34.89 57.59 -50.22
CA ILE A 595 35.82 58.70 -49.98
C ILE A 595 36.46 58.59 -48.58
N GLU A 596 35.70 58.28 -47.53
CA GLU A 596 36.22 58.16 -46.16
C GLU A 596 37.21 56.99 -45.98
N ARG A 597 37.04 55.91 -46.77
CA ARG A 597 37.99 54.78 -46.82
C ARG A 597 39.31 55.15 -47.51
N LEU A 598 39.32 56.21 -48.32
CA LEU A 598 40.52 56.72 -49.01
C LEU A 598 41.18 57.87 -48.23
N SER A 599 40.42 58.79 -47.64
CA SER A 599 40.97 59.92 -46.87
C SER A 599 41.71 59.47 -45.61
N LYS A 600 41.22 58.42 -44.91
CA LYS A 600 41.93 57.78 -43.79
C LYS A 600 43.24 57.05 -44.18
N ARG A 601 43.68 57.14 -45.44
CA ARG A 601 44.93 56.57 -45.95
C ARG A 601 45.95 57.59 -46.49
N ARG A 602 45.74 58.90 -46.33
CA ARG A 602 46.79 59.92 -46.54
C ARG A 602 47.00 60.79 -45.29
N LYS A 603 48.16 60.60 -44.65
CA LYS A 603 48.83 61.62 -43.84
C LYS A 603 49.78 62.38 -44.77
N THR A 604 49.62 63.70 -44.91
CA THR A 604 50.59 64.60 -45.55
C THR A 604 50.28 66.03 -45.13
N GLU A 605 51.11 66.62 -44.26
CA GLU A 605 52.01 67.75 -44.60
C GLU A 605 52.82 68.18 -43.37
N GLU A 606 52.18 68.11 -42.19
CA GLU A 606 52.75 68.51 -40.89
C GLU A 606 53.94 67.61 -40.50
N ASP A 607 53.75 66.27 -40.53
CA ASP A 607 54.80 65.26 -40.32
C ASP A 607 56.08 65.52 -41.18
N LEU A 608 55.93 66.07 -42.39
CA LEU A 608 57.03 66.30 -43.34
C LEU A 608 57.77 67.62 -43.11
N ARG A 609 57.16 68.59 -42.41
CA ARG A 609 57.82 69.85 -42.04
C ARG A 609 58.72 69.65 -40.82
N GLU A 610 58.26 68.89 -39.83
CA GLU A 610 59.09 68.47 -38.69
C GLU A 610 60.32 67.65 -39.13
N GLU A 611 60.17 66.76 -40.13
CA GLU A 611 61.29 65.99 -40.68
C GLU A 611 62.30 66.86 -41.45
N ILE A 612 61.85 67.91 -42.16
CA ILE A 612 62.75 68.85 -42.86
C ILE A 612 63.53 69.74 -41.87
N GLU A 613 62.88 70.23 -40.81
CA GLU A 613 63.55 71.06 -39.78
C GLU A 613 64.58 70.22 -39.00
N SER A 614 64.21 68.99 -38.62
CA SER A 614 65.13 67.99 -38.06
C SER A 614 66.32 67.70 -38.98
N LEU A 615 66.12 67.54 -40.28
CA LEU A 615 67.21 67.31 -41.24
C LEU A 615 68.13 68.53 -41.41
N GLN A 616 67.63 69.76 -41.24
CA GLN A 616 68.48 70.97 -41.24
C GLN A 616 69.36 71.06 -39.98
N GLU A 617 68.81 70.79 -38.80
CA GLU A 617 69.59 70.76 -37.55
C GLU A 617 70.66 69.66 -37.57
N ASN A 618 70.31 68.45 -38.04
CA ASN A 618 71.27 67.36 -38.22
C ASN A 618 72.39 67.72 -39.22
N LEU A 619 72.09 68.42 -40.32
CA LEU A 619 73.11 68.82 -41.29
C LEU A 619 74.06 69.88 -40.72
N LEU A 620 73.58 70.75 -39.84
CA LEU A 620 74.39 71.75 -39.14
C LEU A 620 75.32 71.08 -38.10
N MET A 621 74.82 70.10 -37.35
CA MET A 621 75.63 69.29 -36.44
C MET A 621 76.72 68.50 -37.18
N ILE A 622 76.38 67.84 -38.29
CA ILE A 622 77.36 67.13 -39.15
C ILE A 622 78.41 68.10 -39.72
N GLY A 623 78.01 69.34 -40.04
CA GLY A 623 78.94 70.41 -40.44
C GLY A 623 79.94 70.77 -39.34
N GLN A 624 79.47 70.90 -38.10
CA GLN A 624 80.31 71.17 -36.93
C GLN A 624 81.29 70.02 -36.64
N ASP A 625 80.79 68.78 -36.61
CA ASP A 625 81.60 67.57 -36.38
C ASP A 625 82.70 67.40 -37.43
N HIS A 626 82.42 67.75 -38.70
CA HIS A 626 83.42 67.71 -39.77
C HIS A 626 84.49 68.81 -39.66
N VAL A 627 84.22 69.95 -39.03
CA VAL A 627 85.27 70.93 -38.68
C VAL A 627 86.14 70.39 -37.56
N GLU A 628 85.55 69.90 -36.47
CA GLU A 628 86.30 69.31 -35.36
C GLU A 628 87.16 68.12 -35.77
N ALA A 629 86.63 67.21 -36.59
CA ALA A 629 87.40 66.09 -37.14
C ALA A 629 88.57 66.56 -38.00
N LYS A 630 88.40 67.65 -38.76
CA LYS A 630 89.44 68.20 -39.64
C LYS A 630 90.54 68.94 -38.89
N ASP A 631 90.25 69.52 -37.74
CA ASP A 631 91.26 70.13 -36.86
C ASP A 631 92.00 69.07 -36.03
N LYS A 632 91.31 68.05 -35.51
CA LYS A 632 91.93 66.87 -34.88
C LYS A 632 92.85 66.12 -35.84
N ILE A 633 92.52 66.07 -37.14
CA ILE A 633 93.42 65.52 -38.18
C ILE A 633 94.70 66.35 -38.34
N LYS A 634 94.64 67.70 -38.24
CA LYS A 634 95.84 68.54 -38.31
C LYS A 634 96.77 68.34 -37.12
N GLU A 635 96.21 68.24 -35.90
CA GLU A 635 96.99 67.92 -34.69
C GLU A 635 97.71 66.58 -34.87
N LEU A 636 96.98 65.53 -35.26
CA LEU A 636 97.55 64.20 -35.54
C LEU A 636 98.58 64.21 -36.69
N GLU A 637 98.45 65.09 -37.69
CA GLU A 637 99.47 65.26 -38.74
C GLU A 637 100.73 65.97 -38.23
N THR A 638 100.60 66.95 -37.31
CA THR A 638 101.76 67.57 -36.65
C THR A 638 102.48 66.61 -35.70
N GLU A 639 101.75 65.88 -34.85
CA GLU A 639 102.32 64.85 -33.97
C GLU A 639 103.03 63.75 -34.78
N LYS A 640 102.47 63.35 -35.93
CA LYS A 640 103.06 62.36 -36.84
C LYS A 640 104.33 62.85 -37.55
N LEU A 641 104.52 64.16 -37.71
CA LEU A 641 105.79 64.72 -38.18
C LEU A 641 106.82 64.76 -37.04
N GLU A 642 106.39 65.13 -35.83
CA GLU A 642 107.26 65.19 -34.66
C GLU A 642 107.76 63.80 -34.23
N LEU A 643 106.88 62.80 -34.21
CA LEU A 643 107.22 61.38 -34.01
C LEU A 643 108.15 60.84 -35.10
N LYS A 644 108.01 61.28 -36.36
CA LYS A 644 108.97 60.92 -37.42
C LYS A 644 110.36 61.49 -37.18
N MET A 645 110.46 62.74 -36.69
CA MET A 645 111.75 63.32 -36.30
C MET A 645 112.36 62.53 -35.13
N GLN A 646 111.57 62.19 -34.11
CA GLN A 646 112.01 61.35 -32.99
C GLN A 646 112.52 59.97 -33.44
N ILE A 647 111.85 59.32 -34.40
CA ILE A 647 112.32 58.05 -34.98
C ILE A 647 113.69 58.24 -35.65
N THR A 648 113.88 59.26 -36.50
CA THR A 648 115.19 59.49 -37.14
C THR A 648 116.31 59.81 -36.16
N ASP A 649 116.01 60.48 -35.04
CA ASP A 649 116.98 60.75 -33.98
C ASP A 649 117.24 59.52 -33.07
N LEU A 650 116.32 58.55 -33.02
CA LEU A 650 116.51 57.26 -32.35
C LEU A 650 117.33 56.29 -33.22
N GLU A 651 117.08 56.22 -34.53
CA GLU A 651 117.91 55.45 -35.49
C GLU A 651 119.37 55.96 -35.51
N LYS A 652 119.55 57.28 -35.38
CA LYS A 652 120.85 57.95 -35.24
C LYS A 652 121.55 57.68 -33.90
N LYS A 653 120.79 57.34 -32.84
CA LYS A 653 121.34 56.87 -31.55
C LYS A 653 121.68 55.38 -31.60
N LEU A 654 120.85 54.56 -32.23
CA LEU A 654 121.05 53.11 -32.35
C LEU A 654 122.33 52.72 -33.12
N SER A 655 122.85 53.63 -33.95
CA SER A 655 124.07 53.44 -34.75
C SER A 655 125.38 53.85 -34.06
N SER A 656 125.37 54.21 -32.76
CA SER A 656 126.55 54.77 -32.08
C SER A 656 126.92 54.14 -30.72
N SER A 657 126.41 52.95 -30.38
CA SER A 657 126.78 52.23 -29.14
C SER A 657 126.99 50.73 -29.36
N THR A 658 128.07 50.37 -30.06
CA THR A 658 128.59 48.99 -30.11
C THR A 658 129.37 48.67 -28.83
N SER A 659 129.41 47.37 -28.47
CA SER A 659 130.17 46.74 -27.37
C SER A 659 129.81 47.18 -25.94
N ASP A 660 128.99 46.38 -25.27
CA ASP A 660 129.44 45.66 -24.07
C ASP A 660 128.70 44.33 -23.89
N ALA A 661 129.40 43.28 -23.43
CA ALA A 661 128.96 41.89 -23.61
C ALA A 661 128.01 41.34 -22.52
N GLU A 662 127.68 42.13 -21.49
CA GLU A 662 126.83 41.69 -20.36
C GLU A 662 125.34 42.05 -20.52
N ALA A 663 124.96 42.81 -21.54
CA ALA A 663 123.56 43.21 -21.76
C ALA A 663 122.68 42.04 -22.28
N THR A 664 123.26 41.15 -23.09
CA THR A 664 122.50 40.13 -23.85
C THR A 664 121.86 39.06 -22.95
N SER A 665 122.47 38.73 -21.81
CA SER A 665 121.94 37.70 -20.90
C SER A 665 120.68 38.14 -20.15
N LYS A 666 120.58 39.42 -19.78
CA LYS A 666 119.41 39.98 -19.08
C LYS A 666 118.18 40.01 -19.98
N VAL A 667 118.34 40.53 -21.20
CA VAL A 667 117.28 40.54 -22.22
C VAL A 667 116.82 39.12 -22.56
N GLN A 668 117.74 38.14 -22.60
CA GLN A 668 117.38 36.73 -22.77
C GLN A 668 116.50 36.21 -21.61
N SER A 669 116.86 36.50 -20.35
CA SER A 669 116.06 36.09 -19.19
C SER A 669 114.70 36.80 -19.11
N GLU A 670 114.61 38.06 -19.55
CA GLU A 670 113.35 38.83 -19.62
C GLU A 670 112.42 38.29 -20.72
N MET A 671 112.98 37.86 -21.86
CA MET A 671 112.22 37.22 -22.93
C MET A 671 111.69 35.84 -22.53
N ASP A 672 112.45 35.06 -21.76
CA ASP A 672 112.01 33.76 -21.27
C ASP A 672 111.04 33.89 -20.07
N SER A 673 111.14 34.94 -19.23
CA SER A 673 110.13 35.23 -18.21
C SER A 673 108.80 35.67 -18.83
N LEU A 674 108.80 36.55 -19.84
CA LEU A 674 107.58 36.93 -20.59
C LEU A 674 106.92 35.72 -21.27
N ARG A 675 107.71 34.73 -21.72
CA ARG A 675 107.17 33.47 -22.26
C ARG A 675 106.50 32.62 -21.18
N THR A 676 107.12 32.50 -20.00
CA THR A 676 106.45 31.81 -18.88
C THR A 676 105.18 32.54 -18.47
N GLU A 677 105.18 33.88 -18.37
CA GLU A 677 103.98 34.67 -18.08
C GLU A 677 102.87 34.52 -19.13
N TYR A 678 103.22 34.41 -20.42
CA TYR A 678 102.26 34.18 -21.50
C TYR A 678 101.61 32.79 -21.43
N GLU A 679 102.40 31.73 -21.23
CA GLU A 679 101.84 30.38 -21.05
C GLU A 679 101.04 30.27 -19.74
N ASP A 680 101.48 30.93 -18.66
CA ASP A 680 100.71 31.10 -17.41
C ASP A 680 99.36 31.79 -17.66
N LEU A 681 99.32 32.87 -18.45
CA LEU A 681 98.08 33.58 -18.82
C LEU A 681 97.17 32.72 -19.68
N LYS A 682 97.74 31.92 -20.58
CA LYS A 682 97.04 31.00 -21.47
C LYS A 682 96.45 29.81 -20.72
N GLU A 683 97.16 29.25 -19.74
CA GLU A 683 96.59 28.27 -18.79
C GLU A 683 95.47 28.89 -17.96
N LYS A 684 95.67 30.07 -17.36
CA LYS A 684 94.63 30.80 -16.62
C LYS A 684 93.40 31.10 -17.48
N THR A 685 93.60 31.46 -18.75
CA THR A 685 92.51 31.68 -19.71
C THR A 685 91.78 30.37 -20.05
N SER A 686 92.51 29.26 -20.19
CA SER A 686 91.90 27.94 -20.42
C SER A 686 91.10 27.44 -19.21
N VAL A 687 91.58 27.69 -17.99
CA VAL A 687 90.85 27.42 -16.74
C VAL A 687 89.59 28.29 -16.66
N LEU A 688 89.70 29.60 -16.88
CA LEU A 688 88.55 30.50 -16.90
C LEU A 688 87.52 30.13 -17.98
N GLN A 689 87.95 29.62 -19.14
CA GLN A 689 87.06 29.12 -20.18
C GLN A 689 86.36 27.81 -19.77
N ALA A 690 87.05 26.92 -19.06
CA ALA A 690 86.44 25.70 -18.49
C ALA A 690 85.44 26.05 -17.38
N ASP A 691 85.78 26.97 -16.47
CA ASP A 691 84.92 27.45 -15.39
C ASP A 691 83.70 28.19 -15.93
N LEU A 692 83.84 29.00 -16.99
CA LEU A 692 82.72 29.62 -17.71
C LEU A 692 81.78 28.54 -18.29
N GLY A 693 82.34 27.48 -18.90
CA GLY A 693 81.56 26.35 -19.41
C GLY A 693 80.81 25.61 -18.30
N ALA A 694 81.46 25.33 -17.17
CA ALA A 694 80.85 24.71 -16.00
C ALA A 694 79.75 25.60 -15.39
N ALA A 695 79.98 26.90 -15.28
CA ALA A 695 79.00 27.88 -14.81
C ALA A 695 77.78 27.97 -15.74
N GLN A 696 77.98 27.95 -17.07
CA GLN A 696 76.89 27.91 -18.05
C GLN A 696 76.08 26.62 -17.97
N GLN A 697 76.71 25.46 -17.83
CA GLN A 697 76.01 24.19 -17.64
C GLN A 697 75.22 24.15 -16.32
N LEU A 698 75.81 24.66 -15.23
CA LEU A 698 75.14 24.77 -13.94
C LEU A 698 73.96 25.74 -14.00
N ALA A 699 74.08 26.87 -14.70
CA ALA A 699 72.99 27.81 -14.91
C ALA A 699 71.86 27.21 -15.76
N GLN A 700 72.18 26.48 -16.83
CA GLN A 700 71.19 25.77 -17.65
C GLN A 700 70.45 24.70 -16.85
N ASN A 701 71.15 23.91 -16.04
CA ASN A 701 70.53 22.90 -15.20
C ASN A 701 69.65 23.56 -14.12
N ARG A 702 70.14 24.59 -13.41
CA ARG A 702 69.32 25.36 -12.46
C ARG A 702 68.07 25.98 -13.10
N PHE A 703 68.11 26.34 -14.39
CA PHE A 703 66.95 26.84 -15.11
C PHE A 703 65.94 25.73 -15.45
N LYS A 704 66.41 24.53 -15.81
CA LYS A 704 65.57 23.32 -15.94
C LYS A 704 64.92 22.96 -14.62
N ASP A 705 65.71 22.83 -13.54
CA ASP A 705 65.24 22.56 -12.18
C ASP A 705 64.12 23.54 -11.78
N LEU A 706 64.33 24.85 -12.00
CA LEU A 706 63.34 25.90 -11.71
C LEU A 706 62.09 25.83 -12.61
N THR A 707 62.19 25.29 -13.81
CA THR A 707 61.05 25.09 -14.73
C THR A 707 60.25 23.86 -14.30
N GLU A 708 60.91 22.76 -13.98
CA GLU A 708 60.30 21.54 -13.46
C GLU A 708 59.62 21.78 -12.10
N LEU A 709 60.26 22.52 -11.19
CA LEU A 709 59.65 22.96 -9.93
C LEU A 709 58.42 23.85 -10.14
N ARG A 710 58.40 24.70 -11.18
CA ARG A 710 57.21 25.49 -11.55
C ARG A 710 56.10 24.60 -12.09
N GLU A 711 56.41 23.64 -12.96
CA GLU A 711 55.42 22.67 -13.45
C GLU A 711 54.83 21.82 -12.34
N VAL A 712 55.64 21.30 -11.42
CA VAL A 712 55.16 20.52 -10.26
C VAL A 712 54.27 21.38 -9.37
N LEU A 713 54.62 22.64 -9.11
CA LEU A 713 53.79 23.57 -8.33
C LEU A 713 52.47 23.89 -9.06
N GLN A 714 52.51 24.06 -10.39
CA GLN A 714 51.33 24.31 -11.22
C GLN A 714 50.40 23.09 -11.29
N LYS A 715 50.95 21.86 -11.27
CA LYS A 715 50.20 20.59 -11.22
C LYS A 715 49.60 20.33 -9.83
N ALA A 716 50.28 20.71 -8.75
CA ALA A 716 49.78 20.57 -7.37
C ALA A 716 48.70 21.61 -6.98
N GLN A 717 48.65 22.77 -7.63
CA GLN A 717 47.63 23.80 -7.36
C GLN A 717 46.17 23.36 -7.57
N PRO A 718 45.78 22.66 -8.66
CA PRO A 718 44.41 22.15 -8.82
C PRO A 718 44.07 21.05 -7.81
N GLU A 719 45.00 20.17 -7.44
CA GLU A 719 44.79 19.14 -6.40
C GLU A 719 44.49 19.79 -5.05
N LEU A 720 45.26 20.83 -4.69
CA LEU A 720 45.00 21.67 -3.52
C LEU A 720 43.69 22.48 -3.59
N LYS A 721 43.03 22.58 -4.74
CA LYS A 721 41.67 23.11 -4.87
C LYS A 721 40.62 21.99 -4.71
N SER A 722 40.84 20.83 -5.32
CA SER A 722 39.99 19.64 -5.17
C SER A 722 39.86 19.22 -3.69
N LEU A 723 40.99 19.01 -3.00
CA LEU A 723 41.03 18.66 -1.57
C LEU A 723 40.32 19.68 -0.66
N ARG A 724 40.29 20.97 -1.04
CA ARG A 724 39.52 21.99 -0.33
C ARG A 724 38.03 21.90 -0.62
N GLN A 725 37.63 21.61 -1.86
CA GLN A 725 36.24 21.38 -2.25
C GLN A 725 35.71 20.10 -1.58
N GLU A 726 36.47 19.01 -1.57
CA GLU A 726 36.19 17.77 -0.85
C GLU A 726 36.07 18.02 0.67
N SER A 727 36.94 18.84 1.26
CA SER A 727 36.81 19.25 2.66
C SER A 727 35.52 20.05 2.93
N THR A 728 34.98 20.79 1.95
CA THR A 728 33.67 21.45 2.09
C THR A 728 32.48 20.50 1.89
N THR A 729 32.53 19.55 0.95
CA THR A 729 31.44 18.57 0.78
C THR A 729 31.39 17.55 1.92
N LEU A 730 32.53 17.22 2.54
CA LEU A 730 32.59 16.45 3.79
C LEU A 730 31.99 17.20 5.00
N LYS A 731 31.94 18.55 4.96
CA LYS A 731 31.23 19.34 5.98
C LYS A 731 29.73 19.34 5.73
N THR A 732 29.28 19.62 4.50
CA THR A 732 27.83 19.62 4.18
C THR A 732 27.21 18.24 4.39
N THR A 733 27.86 17.16 3.95
CA THR A 733 27.37 15.79 4.20
C THR A 733 27.35 15.42 5.69
N LYS A 734 28.28 15.92 6.50
CA LYS A 734 28.23 15.75 7.97
C LYS A 734 27.07 16.52 8.60
N GLU A 735 26.77 17.72 8.11
CA GLU A 735 25.61 18.51 8.54
C GLU A 735 24.29 17.86 8.10
N GLU A 736 24.22 17.31 6.89
CA GLU A 736 23.08 16.52 6.41
C GLU A 736 22.85 15.23 7.21
N LEU A 737 23.92 14.54 7.63
CA LEU A 737 23.80 13.38 8.52
C LEU A 737 23.31 13.80 9.91
N ALA A 738 23.73 14.98 10.41
CA ALA A 738 23.21 15.53 11.66
C ALA A 738 21.73 15.93 11.56
N THR A 739 21.27 16.53 10.46
CA THR A 739 19.84 16.82 10.26
C THR A 739 19.01 15.54 10.12
N LYS A 740 19.44 14.57 9.29
CA LYS A 740 18.78 13.26 9.16
C LYS A 740 18.70 12.51 10.51
N THR A 741 19.75 12.58 11.34
CA THR A 741 19.75 12.00 12.70
C THR A 741 18.76 12.70 13.64
N LYS A 742 18.55 14.02 13.49
CA LYS A 742 17.54 14.76 14.24
C LYS A 742 16.13 14.42 13.74
N GLU A 743 15.91 14.38 12.43
CA GLU A 743 14.64 14.01 11.81
C GLU A 743 14.20 12.61 12.25
N LEU A 744 15.11 11.63 12.27
CA LEU A 744 14.86 10.28 12.77
C LEU A 744 14.38 10.29 14.23
N LYS A 745 15.09 11.00 15.13
CA LYS A 745 14.68 11.17 16.54
C LYS A 745 13.36 11.92 16.73
N ASP A 746 13.01 12.83 15.83
CA ASP A 746 11.72 13.52 15.85
C ASP A 746 10.60 12.66 15.22
N MET A 747 10.91 11.68 14.38
CA MET A 747 9.98 10.64 13.92
C MET A 747 9.74 9.57 14.98
N GLU A 748 10.77 9.10 15.70
CA GLU A 748 10.62 8.20 16.85
C GLU A 748 9.70 8.76 17.94
N LYS A 749 9.71 10.09 18.15
CA LYS A 749 8.78 10.77 19.08
C LYS A 749 7.36 10.67 18.55
N ARG A 750 7.13 11.05 17.28
CA ARG A 750 5.80 10.95 16.64
C ARG A 750 5.27 9.51 16.64
N GLU A 751 6.12 8.52 16.44
CA GLU A 751 5.75 7.11 16.54
C GLU A 751 5.30 6.75 17.97
N LYS A 752 6.03 7.19 19.00
CA LYS A 752 5.68 6.98 20.42
C LYS A 752 4.41 7.75 20.82
N ASP A 753 4.15 8.90 20.23
CA ASP A 753 2.93 9.68 20.48
C ASP A 753 1.71 9.09 19.73
N LEU A 754 1.88 8.69 18.47
CA LEU A 754 0.85 7.95 17.72
C LEU A 754 0.51 6.60 18.38
N LYS A 755 1.49 5.90 18.97
CA LYS A 755 1.23 4.69 19.77
C LYS A 755 0.35 4.99 20.99
N ARG A 756 0.58 6.10 21.70
CA ARG A 756 -0.30 6.56 22.79
C ARG A 756 -1.68 6.98 22.30
N ASP A 757 -1.78 7.51 21.08
CA ASP A 757 -3.08 7.87 20.49
C ASP A 757 -3.88 6.63 20.08
N VAL A 758 -3.21 5.60 19.55
CA VAL A 758 -3.82 4.27 19.31
C VAL A 758 -4.23 3.61 20.62
N GLU A 759 -3.38 3.60 21.65
CA GLU A 759 -3.74 3.08 22.99
C GLU A 759 -4.93 3.82 23.62
N ARG A 760 -5.06 5.14 23.37
CA ARG A 760 -6.22 5.93 23.83
C ARG A 760 -7.47 5.65 23.01
N ALA A 761 -7.36 5.55 21.69
CA ALA A 761 -8.48 5.20 20.81
C ALA A 761 -9.01 3.78 21.11
N GLN A 762 -8.12 2.82 21.35
CA GLN A 762 -8.49 1.45 21.71
C GLN A 762 -9.24 1.38 23.04
N LYS A 763 -8.82 2.16 24.05
CA LYS A 763 -9.55 2.28 25.33
C LYS A 763 -10.93 2.91 25.15
N LEU A 764 -11.02 3.99 24.36
CA LEU A 764 -12.31 4.60 24.03
C LEU A 764 -13.23 3.66 23.23
N SER A 765 -12.68 2.75 22.39
CA SER A 765 -13.45 1.68 21.76
C SER A 765 -13.98 0.70 22.79
N SER A 766 -13.13 0.15 23.68
CA SER A 766 -13.59 -0.78 24.72
C SER A 766 -14.62 -0.16 25.67
N ASP A 767 -14.45 1.13 26.02
CA ASP A 767 -15.42 1.86 26.84
C ASP A 767 -16.76 1.97 26.10
N ARG A 768 -16.76 2.36 24.82
CA ARG A 768 -17.96 2.41 23.96
C ARG A 768 -18.61 1.04 23.75
N GLU A 769 -17.82 -0.02 23.60
CA GLU A 769 -18.34 -1.40 23.48
C GLU A 769 -19.02 -1.86 24.77
N THR A 770 -18.50 -1.48 25.94
CA THR A 770 -19.21 -1.74 27.22
C THR A 770 -20.45 -0.87 27.35
N GLU A 771 -20.44 0.38 26.90
CA GLU A 771 -21.63 1.24 26.89
C GLU A 771 -22.72 0.68 25.95
N ILE A 772 -22.35 0.23 24.75
CA ILE A 772 -23.26 -0.42 23.79
C ILE A 772 -23.87 -1.70 24.40
N LYS A 773 -23.07 -2.57 25.05
CA LYS A 773 -23.57 -3.77 25.74
C LYS A 773 -24.54 -3.38 26.87
N ASN A 774 -24.19 -2.41 27.71
CA ASN A 774 -25.07 -1.90 28.76
C ASN A 774 -26.37 -1.26 28.20
N LEU A 775 -26.36 -0.68 27.00
CA LEU A 775 -27.55 -0.15 26.32
C LEU A 775 -28.39 -1.25 25.67
N GLN A 776 -27.77 -2.29 25.10
CA GLN A 776 -28.44 -3.48 24.61
C GLN A 776 -29.13 -4.24 25.76
N ASP A 777 -28.45 -4.45 26.88
CA ASP A 777 -29.02 -5.07 28.07
C ASP A 777 -30.24 -4.27 28.57
N LYS A 778 -30.12 -2.95 28.70
CA LYS A 778 -31.25 -2.06 29.04
C LYS A 778 -32.38 -2.16 28.02
N LEU A 779 -32.09 -2.19 26.73
CA LEU A 779 -33.10 -2.34 25.67
C LEU A 779 -33.84 -3.67 25.81
N THR A 780 -33.15 -4.79 26.07
CA THR A 780 -33.84 -6.07 26.32
C THR A 780 -34.67 -6.04 27.59
N VAL A 781 -34.22 -5.39 28.66
CA VAL A 781 -34.98 -5.22 29.91
C VAL A 781 -36.25 -4.41 29.66
N GLU A 782 -36.16 -3.28 28.95
CA GLU A 782 -37.32 -2.44 28.59
C GLU A 782 -38.26 -3.12 27.59
N THR A 783 -37.75 -3.89 26.61
CA THR A 783 -38.60 -4.72 25.74
C THR A 783 -39.35 -5.78 26.54
N ASN A 784 -38.70 -6.45 27.49
CA ASN A 784 -39.35 -7.41 28.38
C ASN A 784 -40.30 -6.74 29.39
N ALA A 785 -40.07 -5.49 29.78
CA ALA A 785 -40.99 -4.71 30.59
C ALA A 785 -42.23 -4.31 29.79
N LYS A 786 -42.06 -3.83 28.55
CA LYS A 786 -43.14 -3.52 27.61
C LYS A 786 -44.02 -4.73 27.34
N LEU A 787 -43.44 -5.90 27.05
CA LEU A 787 -44.21 -7.14 26.84
C LEU A 787 -45.06 -7.51 28.06
N ARG A 788 -44.50 -7.42 29.27
CA ARG A 788 -45.26 -7.65 30.52
C ARG A 788 -46.39 -6.65 30.74
N LEU A 789 -46.19 -5.38 30.36
CA LEU A 789 -47.24 -4.36 30.42
C LEU A 789 -48.33 -4.60 29.37
N GLU A 790 -47.96 -5.02 28.17
CA GLU A 790 -48.88 -5.37 27.08
C GLU A 790 -49.74 -6.59 27.44
N ASP A 791 -49.15 -7.62 28.05
CA ASP A 791 -49.88 -8.79 28.55
C ASP A 791 -50.74 -8.46 29.79
N ALA A 792 -50.27 -7.60 30.70
CA ALA A 792 -51.10 -7.07 31.77
C ALA A 792 -52.30 -6.27 31.23
N GLN A 793 -52.11 -5.52 30.13
CA GLN A 793 -53.19 -4.80 29.44
C GLN A 793 -54.15 -5.75 28.72
N ARG A 794 -53.66 -6.85 28.10
CA ARG A 794 -54.51 -7.93 27.56
C ARG A 794 -55.36 -8.58 28.64
N VAL A 795 -54.77 -8.91 29.78
CA VAL A 795 -55.47 -9.50 30.94
C VAL A 795 -56.50 -8.51 31.48
N SER A 796 -56.12 -7.26 31.76
CA SER A 796 -57.04 -6.22 32.22
C SER A 796 -58.19 -5.97 31.23
N GLY A 797 -57.93 -6.01 29.92
CA GLY A 797 -58.95 -5.87 28.89
C GLY A 797 -59.87 -7.09 28.74
N ARG A 798 -59.40 -8.30 29.07
CA ARG A 798 -60.25 -9.50 29.17
C ARG A 798 -61.13 -9.44 30.41
N ASP A 799 -60.55 -9.05 31.53
CA ASP A 799 -61.21 -9.03 32.84
C ASP A 799 -62.22 -7.86 32.92
N LEU A 800 -61.96 -6.74 32.23
CA LEU A 800 -62.95 -5.69 31.96
C LEU A 800 -64.15 -6.25 31.18
N ARG A 801 -63.95 -6.88 30.01
CA ARG A 801 -65.04 -7.49 29.21
C ARG A 801 -65.84 -8.52 30.02
N ARG A 802 -65.18 -9.26 30.90
CA ARG A 802 -65.85 -10.16 31.84
C ARG A 802 -66.75 -9.39 32.82
N SER A 803 -66.26 -8.32 33.44
CA SER A 803 -67.07 -7.47 34.33
C SER A 803 -68.22 -6.75 33.59
N GLU A 804 -68.04 -6.41 32.31
CA GLU A 804 -69.08 -5.85 31.44
C GLU A 804 -70.15 -6.89 31.11
N ALA A 805 -69.77 -8.14 30.85
CA ALA A 805 -70.71 -9.25 30.66
C ALA A 805 -71.46 -9.60 31.96
N GLU A 806 -70.77 -9.66 33.11
CA GLU A 806 -71.39 -9.87 34.42
C GLU A 806 -72.33 -8.70 34.77
N LYS A 807 -71.98 -7.45 34.43
CA LYS A 807 -72.86 -6.27 34.54
C LYS A 807 -74.08 -6.37 33.61
N ALA A 808 -73.90 -6.81 32.36
CA ALA A 808 -74.99 -6.98 31.41
C ALA A 808 -75.96 -8.10 31.82
N GLU A 809 -75.45 -9.17 32.46
CA GLU A 809 -76.30 -10.20 33.06
C GLU A 809 -77.08 -9.65 34.27
N VAL A 810 -76.45 -8.82 35.11
CA VAL A 810 -77.11 -8.15 36.23
C VAL A 810 -78.17 -7.14 35.76
N SER A 811 -77.92 -6.37 34.69
CA SER A 811 -78.95 -5.50 34.11
C SER A 811 -80.08 -6.32 33.49
N ALA A 812 -79.79 -7.36 32.70
CA ALA A 812 -80.83 -8.23 32.14
C ALA A 812 -81.65 -9.00 33.20
N ARG A 813 -81.12 -9.17 34.42
CA ARG A 813 -81.87 -9.65 35.60
C ARG A 813 -82.70 -8.54 36.25
N ALA A 814 -82.19 -7.30 36.30
CA ALA A 814 -82.95 -6.14 36.76
C ALA A 814 -84.11 -5.79 35.81
N ASP A 815 -83.87 -5.77 34.50
CA ASP A 815 -84.87 -5.53 33.46
C ASP A 815 -86.03 -6.54 33.54
N LYS A 816 -85.72 -7.81 33.86
CA LYS A 816 -86.74 -8.84 34.12
C LYS A 816 -87.51 -8.59 35.40
N ALA A 817 -86.85 -8.20 36.49
CA ALA A 817 -87.52 -7.82 37.73
C ALA A 817 -88.38 -6.54 37.56
N GLU A 818 -87.97 -5.60 36.71
CA GLU A 818 -88.78 -4.45 36.32
C GLU A 818 -89.95 -4.85 35.42
N GLN A 819 -89.80 -5.81 34.51
CA GLN A 819 -90.90 -6.39 33.74
C GLN A 819 -91.90 -7.13 34.64
N GLU A 820 -91.44 -7.92 35.62
CA GLU A 820 -92.29 -8.58 36.63
C GLU A 820 -93.01 -7.55 37.51
N LEU A 821 -92.34 -6.47 37.89
CA LEU A 821 -92.94 -5.35 38.62
C LEU A 821 -93.94 -4.58 37.74
N GLN A 822 -93.68 -4.41 36.45
CA GLN A 822 -94.58 -3.80 35.48
C GLN A 822 -95.79 -4.69 35.17
N THR A 823 -95.66 -6.02 35.10
CA THR A 823 -96.83 -6.92 34.94
C THR A 823 -97.69 -6.90 36.19
N VAL A 824 -97.10 -6.93 37.39
CA VAL A 824 -97.85 -6.76 38.67
C VAL A 824 -98.50 -5.37 38.75
N GLN A 825 -97.82 -4.30 38.33
CA GLN A 825 -98.42 -2.97 38.23
C GLN A 825 -99.51 -2.88 37.16
N ALA A 826 -99.38 -3.60 36.05
CA ALA A 826 -100.41 -3.68 35.01
C ALA A 826 -101.59 -4.56 35.43
N GLU A 827 -101.41 -5.55 36.31
CA GLU A 827 -102.49 -6.32 36.93
C GLU A 827 -103.22 -5.48 37.98
N LEU A 828 -102.50 -4.76 38.85
CA LEU A 828 -103.08 -3.71 39.70
C LEU A 828 -103.79 -2.64 38.84
N GLY A 829 -103.22 -2.32 37.67
CA GLY A 829 -103.74 -1.44 36.62
C GLY A 829 -104.84 -2.04 35.74
N LYS A 830 -105.18 -3.32 35.88
CA LYS A 830 -106.36 -4.00 35.30
C LYS A 830 -107.45 -4.23 36.36
N LEU A 831 -107.07 -4.32 37.63
CA LEU A 831 -107.99 -4.40 38.77
C LEU A 831 -108.53 -3.01 39.16
N ARG A 832 -107.68 -1.97 39.14
CA ARG A 832 -108.11 -0.56 39.33
C ARG A 832 -109.19 -0.10 38.35
N PRO A 833 -109.09 -0.31 37.02
CA PRO A 833 -110.17 0.03 36.11
C PRO A 833 -111.38 -0.86 36.34
N LYS A 834 -111.30 -2.13 36.77
CA LYS A 834 -112.51 -2.90 37.13
C LYS A 834 -113.24 -2.32 38.34
N VAL A 835 -112.52 -1.85 39.36
CA VAL A 835 -113.12 -1.12 40.50
C VAL A 835 -113.73 0.19 40.04
N LYS A 836 -112.97 1.00 39.30
CA LYS A 836 -113.46 2.25 38.72
C LYS A 836 -114.58 2.06 37.72
N GLU A 837 -114.64 0.95 36.99
CA GLU A 837 -115.66 0.66 35.98
C GLU A 837 -116.99 0.35 36.66
N LEU A 838 -117.00 -0.33 37.81
CA LEU A 838 -118.21 -0.50 38.60
C LEU A 838 -118.70 0.83 39.20
N GLU A 839 -117.78 1.69 39.66
CA GLU A 839 -118.09 3.05 40.13
C GLU A 839 -118.53 3.97 38.98
N GLU A 840 -117.88 3.88 37.82
CA GLU A 840 -118.12 4.68 36.65
C GLU A 840 -119.40 4.24 35.96
N GLN A 841 -119.69 2.94 35.73
CA GLN A 841 -120.97 2.44 35.19
C GLN A 841 -122.19 3.03 35.93
N MET A 842 -122.11 3.16 37.26
CA MET A 842 -123.14 3.79 38.12
C MET A 842 -123.36 5.28 37.80
N HIS A 843 -122.30 5.99 37.41
CA HIS A 843 -122.35 7.35 36.89
C HIS A 843 -122.52 7.44 35.36
N LYS A 844 -122.18 6.39 34.62
CA LYS A 844 -122.19 6.28 33.15
C LYS A 844 -123.62 6.16 32.69
N LEU A 845 -124.42 5.25 33.26
CA LEU A 845 -125.86 5.15 32.99
C LEU A 845 -126.63 6.45 33.29
N LYS A 846 -126.12 7.30 34.20
CA LYS A 846 -126.66 8.64 34.48
C LYS A 846 -126.19 9.72 33.50
N ARG A 847 -124.99 9.59 32.93
CA ARG A 847 -124.42 10.53 31.95
C ARG A 847 -124.75 10.15 30.51
N GLU A 848 -124.72 8.88 30.13
CA GLU A 848 -125.15 8.34 28.84
C GLU A 848 -126.59 8.78 28.51
N LYS A 849 -127.47 8.89 29.51
CA LYS A 849 -128.82 9.44 29.33
C LYS A 849 -128.86 10.88 28.81
N THR A 850 -127.88 11.73 29.16
CA THR A 850 -127.81 13.13 28.69
C THR A 850 -126.83 13.28 27.54
N ALA A 851 -125.68 12.61 27.63
CA ALA A 851 -124.62 12.59 26.63
C ALA A 851 -125.05 11.92 25.32
N ALA A 852 -125.95 10.93 25.31
CA ALA A 852 -126.49 10.39 24.05
C ALA A 852 -127.32 11.43 23.27
N GLN A 853 -127.88 12.43 23.97
CA GLN A 853 -128.63 13.52 23.37
C GLN A 853 -127.69 14.63 22.87
N GLU A 854 -126.58 14.88 23.57
CA GLU A 854 -125.49 15.76 23.12
C GLU A 854 -124.62 15.11 22.02
N GLU A 855 -124.50 13.78 21.99
CA GLU A 855 -123.75 13.00 20.99
C GLU A 855 -124.33 13.13 19.58
N ALA A 856 -125.64 13.34 19.42
CA ALA A 856 -126.24 13.51 18.10
C ALA A 856 -125.76 14.81 17.44
N ASP A 857 -125.82 15.91 18.19
CA ASP A 857 -125.36 17.23 17.75
C ASP A 857 -123.83 17.28 17.66
N PHE A 858 -123.14 16.67 18.63
CA PHE A 858 -121.68 16.58 18.65
C PHE A 858 -121.14 15.69 17.52
N LYS A 859 -121.75 14.55 17.19
CA LYS A 859 -121.34 13.72 16.03
C LYS A 859 -121.48 14.49 14.73
N THR A 860 -122.54 15.29 14.58
CA THR A 860 -122.72 16.16 13.41
C THR A 860 -121.56 17.16 13.26
N GLN A 861 -121.09 17.76 14.36
CA GLN A 861 -119.91 18.63 14.36
C GLN A 861 -118.59 17.86 14.23
N GLN A 862 -118.49 16.66 14.81
CA GLN A 862 -117.34 15.77 14.68
C GLN A 862 -117.15 15.28 13.25
N TYR A 863 -118.20 15.03 12.47
CA TYR A 863 -118.03 14.66 11.06
C TYR A 863 -117.41 15.81 10.26
N SER A 864 -117.83 17.07 10.50
CA SER A 864 -117.21 18.25 9.90
C SER A 864 -115.75 18.43 10.33
N ASN A 865 -115.47 18.31 11.63
CA ASN A 865 -114.11 18.45 12.18
C ASN A 865 -113.20 17.29 11.71
N ALA A 866 -113.69 16.05 11.72
CA ALA A 866 -112.98 14.88 11.21
C ALA A 866 -112.74 14.97 9.71
N GLN A 867 -113.64 15.56 8.92
CA GLN A 867 -113.39 15.81 7.49
C GLN A 867 -112.27 16.83 7.29
N GLY A 868 -112.20 17.89 8.10
CA GLY A 868 -111.08 18.84 8.12
C GLY A 868 -109.76 18.22 8.58
N LEU A 869 -109.79 17.44 9.67
CA LEU A 869 -108.64 16.68 10.17
C LEU A 869 -108.16 15.65 9.14
N LEU A 870 -109.06 14.95 8.45
CA LEU A 870 -108.72 14.05 7.34
C LEU A 870 -108.14 14.79 6.13
N SER A 871 -108.38 16.10 5.95
CA SER A 871 -107.60 16.89 4.99
C SER A 871 -106.19 17.12 5.54
N SER A 872 -106.07 17.69 6.74
CA SER A 872 -104.77 17.96 7.38
C SER A 872 -103.88 16.72 7.51
N MET A 873 -104.45 15.53 7.74
CA MET A 873 -103.73 14.26 7.82
C MET A 873 -103.28 13.78 6.43
N ARG A 874 -104.02 14.08 5.34
CA ARG A 874 -103.56 13.85 3.96
C ARG A 874 -102.46 14.82 3.57
N ASP A 875 -102.59 16.08 3.97
CA ASP A 875 -101.58 17.11 3.71
C ASP A 875 -100.28 16.77 4.46
N GLN A 876 -100.36 16.34 5.73
CA GLN A 876 -99.24 15.76 6.48
C GLN A 876 -98.71 14.46 5.86
N THR A 877 -99.56 13.59 5.30
CA THR A 877 -99.10 12.38 4.58
C THR A 877 -98.31 12.75 3.32
N ALA A 878 -98.72 13.81 2.61
CA ALA A 878 -97.99 14.32 1.46
C ALA A 878 -96.66 14.97 1.89
N GLU A 879 -96.64 15.76 2.97
CA GLU A 879 -95.43 16.35 3.54
C GLU A 879 -94.45 15.27 4.01
N MET A 880 -94.91 14.28 4.78
CA MET A 880 -94.11 13.11 5.18
C MET A 880 -93.62 12.31 3.96
N SER A 881 -94.40 12.21 2.88
CA SER A 881 -93.96 11.56 1.63
C SER A 881 -92.88 12.36 0.90
N VAL A 882 -92.90 13.69 0.98
CA VAL A 882 -91.82 14.56 0.47
C VAL A 882 -90.58 14.42 1.34
N GLN A 883 -90.72 14.49 2.67
CA GLN A 883 -89.60 14.30 3.62
C GLN A 883 -88.95 12.91 3.46
N LEU A 884 -89.74 11.85 3.24
CA LEU A 884 -89.23 10.49 2.96
C LEU A 884 -88.48 10.41 1.62
N LYS A 885 -88.89 11.15 0.59
CA LYS A 885 -88.17 11.24 -0.69
C LYS A 885 -86.88 12.04 -0.56
N GLU A 886 -86.91 13.12 0.21
CA GLU A 886 -85.73 13.94 0.49
C GLU A 886 -84.71 13.14 1.31
N SER A 887 -85.12 12.46 2.39
CA SER A 887 -84.24 11.58 3.16
C SER A 887 -83.71 10.40 2.35
N LYS A 888 -84.48 9.88 1.38
CA LYS A 888 -84.01 8.85 0.45
C LYS A 888 -82.97 9.40 -0.52
N SER A 889 -83.19 10.59 -1.09
CA SER A 889 -82.20 11.24 -1.96
C SER A 889 -80.92 11.63 -1.21
N GLN A 890 -81.03 12.03 0.06
CA GLN A 890 -79.88 12.23 0.95
C GLN A 890 -79.14 10.92 1.24
N ALA A 891 -79.86 9.81 1.44
CA ALA A 891 -79.25 8.48 1.59
C ALA A 891 -78.54 8.02 0.31
N GLU A 892 -79.16 8.19 -0.86
CA GLU A 892 -78.57 7.89 -2.17
C GLU A 892 -77.29 8.70 -2.42
N SER A 893 -77.30 10.01 -2.11
CA SER A 893 -76.11 10.86 -2.17
C SER A 893 -74.98 10.41 -1.23
N LEU A 894 -75.32 9.91 -0.03
CA LEU A 894 -74.35 9.37 0.92
C LEU A 894 -73.84 7.99 0.50
N GLU A 895 -74.64 7.19 -0.21
CA GLU A 895 -74.21 5.92 -0.82
C GLU A 895 -73.24 6.17 -2.00
N GLU A 896 -73.47 7.21 -2.81
CA GLU A 896 -72.54 7.67 -3.84
C GLU A 896 -71.20 8.17 -3.24
N GLU A 897 -71.23 9.01 -2.20
CA GLU A 897 -70.03 9.44 -1.48
C GLU A 897 -69.26 8.25 -0.86
N LEU A 898 -69.97 7.28 -0.28
CA LEU A 898 -69.36 6.06 0.27
C LEU A 898 -68.75 5.17 -0.82
N ALA A 899 -69.34 5.12 -2.02
CA ALA A 899 -68.79 4.39 -3.15
C ALA A 899 -67.52 5.06 -3.70
N GLU A 900 -67.50 6.40 -3.81
CA GLU A 900 -66.31 7.20 -4.17
C GLU A 900 -65.18 6.98 -3.14
N VAL A 901 -65.47 7.05 -1.84
CA VAL A 901 -64.49 6.80 -0.77
C VAL A 901 -63.95 5.36 -0.82
N GLN A 902 -64.80 4.37 -1.13
CA GLN A 902 -64.34 2.98 -1.34
C GLN A 902 -63.46 2.84 -2.59
N ARG A 903 -63.79 3.52 -3.70
CA ARG A 903 -62.96 3.56 -4.92
C ARG A 903 -61.58 4.14 -4.63
N LEU A 904 -61.53 5.30 -3.99
CA LEU A 904 -60.28 5.97 -3.59
C LEU A 904 -59.46 5.14 -2.59
N LEU A 905 -60.11 4.41 -1.68
CA LEU A 905 -59.44 3.47 -0.77
C LEU A 905 -58.82 2.28 -1.51
N GLN A 906 -59.52 1.71 -2.50
CA GLN A 906 -58.98 0.64 -3.34
C GLN A 906 -57.80 1.14 -4.20
N GLU A 907 -57.89 2.34 -4.75
CA GLU A 907 -56.79 2.96 -5.51
C GLU A 907 -55.56 3.18 -4.62
N ARG A 908 -55.73 3.80 -3.44
CA ARG A 908 -54.66 3.91 -2.42
C ARG A 908 -54.09 2.56 -1.98
N THR A 909 -54.90 1.51 -1.97
CA THR A 909 -54.45 0.15 -1.63
C THR A 909 -53.58 -0.41 -2.76
N ARG A 910 -54.01 -0.30 -4.02
CA ARG A 910 -53.24 -0.69 -5.21
C ARG A 910 -51.93 0.10 -5.35
N GLU A 911 -51.95 1.40 -5.09
CA GLU A 911 -50.74 2.27 -5.00
C GLU A 911 -49.81 1.80 -3.88
N GLY A 912 -50.36 1.45 -2.72
CA GLY A 912 -49.60 0.87 -1.61
C GLY A 912 -48.96 -0.48 -1.98
N GLU A 913 -49.61 -1.30 -2.80
CA GLU A 913 -49.10 -2.58 -3.28
C GLU A 913 -48.03 -2.41 -4.36
N THR A 914 -48.20 -1.50 -5.31
CA THR A 914 -47.16 -1.20 -6.31
C THR A 914 -45.93 -0.56 -5.67
N MET A 915 -46.09 0.34 -4.68
CA MET A 915 -44.97 0.86 -3.90
C MET A 915 -44.26 -0.24 -3.10
N ARG A 916 -44.99 -1.14 -2.42
CA ARG A 916 -44.38 -2.29 -1.71
C ARG A 916 -43.63 -3.21 -2.68
N ARG A 917 -44.17 -3.45 -3.87
CA ARG A 917 -43.48 -4.24 -4.91
C ARG A 917 -42.22 -3.54 -5.41
N LEU A 918 -42.28 -2.25 -5.73
CA LEU A 918 -41.13 -1.50 -6.24
C LEU A 918 -39.99 -1.42 -5.20
N LEU A 919 -40.33 -1.33 -3.91
CA LEU A 919 -39.35 -1.44 -2.82
C LEU A 919 -38.73 -2.85 -2.78
N ALA A 920 -39.52 -3.91 -2.79
CA ALA A 920 -39.00 -5.29 -2.84
C ALA A 920 -38.12 -5.56 -4.08
N ASP A 921 -38.52 -5.08 -5.27
CA ASP A 921 -37.73 -5.16 -6.50
C ASP A 921 -36.41 -4.34 -6.39
N VAL A 922 -36.34 -3.31 -5.54
CA VAL A 922 -35.10 -2.52 -5.27
C VAL A 922 -34.22 -3.22 -4.24
N ASP A 923 -34.81 -3.73 -3.16
CA ASP A 923 -34.12 -4.51 -2.13
C ASP A 923 -33.50 -5.79 -2.72
N GLU A 924 -34.23 -6.51 -3.58
CA GLU A 924 -33.71 -7.69 -4.31
C GLU A 924 -32.52 -7.33 -5.22
N ARG A 925 -32.55 -6.17 -5.89
CA ARG A 925 -31.40 -5.68 -6.69
C ARG A 925 -30.22 -5.29 -5.81
N ALA A 926 -30.46 -4.75 -4.61
CA ALA A 926 -29.43 -4.43 -3.64
C ALA A 926 -28.79 -5.71 -3.07
N ASP A 927 -29.59 -6.69 -2.66
CA ASP A 927 -29.14 -7.97 -2.14
C ASP A 927 -28.39 -8.79 -3.19
N ASN A 928 -28.86 -8.83 -4.45
CA ASN A 928 -28.14 -9.47 -5.55
C ASN A 928 -26.79 -8.78 -5.80
N LYS A 929 -26.72 -7.44 -5.74
CA LYS A 929 -25.46 -6.70 -5.85
C LYS A 929 -24.53 -6.95 -4.67
N VAL A 930 -25.05 -7.09 -3.45
CA VAL A 930 -24.28 -7.49 -2.26
C VAL A 930 -23.77 -8.94 -2.41
N ARG A 931 -24.57 -9.84 -2.98
CA ARG A 931 -24.20 -11.23 -3.25
C ARG A 931 -23.09 -11.33 -4.30
N ASP A 932 -23.19 -10.57 -5.39
CA ASP A 932 -22.13 -10.42 -6.39
C ASP A 932 -20.82 -9.89 -5.79
N MET A 933 -20.90 -8.86 -4.95
CA MET A 933 -19.72 -8.28 -4.30
C MET A 933 -19.10 -9.22 -3.27
N ARG A 934 -19.90 -10.02 -2.56
CA ARG A 934 -19.42 -11.11 -1.69
C ARG A 934 -18.73 -12.21 -2.51
N SER A 935 -19.37 -12.71 -3.56
CA SER A 935 -18.82 -13.72 -4.47
C SER A 935 -17.48 -13.29 -5.10
N ARG A 936 -17.37 -12.03 -5.57
CA ARG A 936 -16.11 -11.47 -6.09
C ARG A 936 -15.03 -11.34 -5.01
N MET A 937 -15.40 -11.03 -3.77
CA MET A 937 -14.48 -10.95 -2.63
C MET A 937 -14.03 -12.34 -2.17
N GLU A 938 -14.92 -13.32 -2.14
CA GLU A 938 -14.63 -14.74 -1.86
C GLU A 938 -13.68 -15.31 -2.93
N ALA A 939 -13.94 -15.07 -4.22
CA ALA A 939 -13.04 -15.44 -5.30
C ALA A 939 -11.65 -14.78 -5.20
N ALA A 940 -11.57 -13.49 -4.85
CA ALA A 940 -10.31 -12.79 -4.66
C ALA A 940 -9.53 -13.28 -3.41
N VAL A 941 -10.24 -13.75 -2.37
CA VAL A 941 -9.65 -14.42 -1.22
C VAL A 941 -9.14 -15.82 -1.60
N GLU A 942 -9.89 -16.60 -2.39
CA GLU A 942 -9.39 -17.88 -2.91
C GLU A 942 -8.15 -17.70 -3.79
N GLU A 943 -8.09 -16.69 -4.65
CA GLU A 943 -6.89 -16.39 -5.44
C GLU A 943 -5.70 -15.99 -4.57
N ARG A 944 -5.92 -15.15 -3.55
CA ARG A 944 -4.89 -14.83 -2.54
C ARG A 944 -4.37 -16.09 -1.87
N ASP A 945 -5.25 -16.98 -1.42
CA ASP A 945 -4.89 -18.16 -0.64
C ASP A 945 -4.18 -19.21 -1.48
N ARG A 946 -4.58 -19.38 -2.75
CA ARG A 946 -3.84 -20.19 -3.74
C ARG A 946 -2.43 -19.62 -3.97
N ILE A 947 -2.30 -18.30 -4.12
CA ILE A 947 -0.98 -17.63 -4.27
C ILE A 947 -0.15 -17.76 -2.99
N GLU A 948 -0.77 -17.71 -1.80
CA GLU A 948 -0.08 -17.91 -0.53
C GLU A 948 0.45 -19.35 -0.42
N ASP A 949 -0.35 -20.36 -0.73
CA ASP A 949 0.07 -21.78 -0.76
C ASP A 949 1.15 -22.06 -1.83
N GLU A 950 1.04 -21.47 -3.02
CA GLU A 950 2.10 -21.54 -4.04
C GLU A 950 3.40 -20.87 -3.53
N SER A 951 3.30 -19.70 -2.90
CA SER A 951 4.45 -19.01 -2.31
C SER A 951 5.07 -19.81 -1.16
N ALA A 952 4.26 -20.44 -0.31
CA ALA A 952 4.69 -21.24 0.82
C ALA A 952 5.33 -22.57 0.39
N THR A 953 4.80 -23.20 -0.66
CA THR A 953 5.42 -24.40 -1.26
C THR A 953 6.70 -24.07 -2.01
N LEU A 954 6.78 -22.94 -2.73
CA LEU A 954 8.02 -22.44 -3.33
C LEU A 954 9.06 -22.05 -2.26
N ALA A 955 8.66 -21.43 -1.16
CA ALA A 955 9.53 -21.13 -0.03
C ALA A 955 10.08 -22.43 0.58
N ARG A 956 9.23 -23.44 0.86
CA ARG A 956 9.65 -24.77 1.35
C ARG A 956 10.60 -25.49 0.38
N ARG A 957 10.42 -25.35 -0.94
CA ARG A 957 11.37 -25.87 -1.95
C ARG A 957 12.72 -25.16 -1.85
N LYS A 958 12.73 -23.82 -1.89
CA LYS A 958 13.95 -23.01 -1.76
C LYS A 958 14.69 -23.26 -0.44
N THR A 959 13.98 -23.45 0.68
CA THR A 959 14.60 -23.82 1.96
C THR A 959 15.40 -25.10 1.83
N ARG A 960 14.78 -26.18 1.31
CA ARG A 960 15.43 -27.47 1.05
C ARG A 960 16.62 -27.34 0.08
N GLU A 961 16.46 -26.60 -1.00
CA GLU A 961 17.55 -26.31 -1.95
C GLU A 961 18.73 -25.61 -1.25
N THR A 962 18.48 -24.64 -0.35
CA THR A 962 19.58 -24.04 0.44
C THR A 962 20.15 -24.99 1.48
N GLU A 963 19.40 -25.95 2.00
CA GLU A 963 19.88 -26.96 2.95
C GLU A 963 20.76 -28.00 2.24
N ASP A 964 20.36 -28.47 1.06
CA ASP A 964 21.17 -29.31 0.18
C ASP A 964 22.46 -28.60 -0.23
N LEU A 965 22.40 -27.31 -0.57
CA LEU A 965 23.59 -26.51 -0.89
C LEU A 965 24.49 -26.30 0.34
N LYS A 966 23.92 -26.06 1.54
CA LYS A 966 24.69 -25.99 2.80
C LYS A 966 25.31 -27.33 3.17
N GLN A 967 24.65 -28.46 2.86
CA GLN A 967 25.19 -29.79 3.11
C GLN A 967 26.35 -30.09 2.14
N LYS A 968 26.15 -29.86 0.83
CA LYS A 968 27.21 -29.94 -0.18
C LYS A 968 28.40 -29.03 0.16
N LEU A 969 28.17 -27.82 0.66
CA LEU A 969 29.23 -26.93 1.15
C LEU A 969 30.00 -27.55 2.32
N LYS A 970 29.31 -28.11 3.33
CA LYS A 970 29.95 -28.80 4.46
C LYS A 970 30.72 -30.06 4.05
N ASP A 971 30.25 -30.78 3.03
CA ASP A 971 30.93 -31.97 2.50
C ASP A 971 32.17 -31.59 1.70
N LEU A 972 32.08 -30.58 0.81
CA LEU A 972 33.25 -29.98 0.16
C LEU A 972 34.23 -29.38 1.16
N GLU A 973 33.77 -28.77 2.26
CA GLU A 973 34.63 -28.32 3.36
C GLU A 973 35.34 -29.48 4.08
N ARG A 974 34.73 -30.67 4.17
CA ARG A 974 35.37 -31.87 4.73
C ARG A 974 36.42 -32.41 3.75
N GLU A 975 36.08 -32.49 2.47
CA GLU A 975 37.00 -32.91 1.40
C GLU A 975 38.20 -31.97 1.29
N VAL A 976 38.00 -30.65 1.37
CA VAL A 976 39.10 -29.68 1.43
C VAL A 976 39.95 -29.91 2.69
N LYS A 977 39.36 -30.18 3.86
CA LYS A 977 40.11 -30.45 5.10
C LYS A 977 40.93 -31.76 4.99
N THR A 978 40.38 -32.83 4.42
CA THR A 978 41.14 -34.07 4.19
C THR A 978 42.24 -33.88 3.17
N LEU A 979 41.97 -33.20 2.04
CA LEU A 979 42.99 -32.87 1.03
C LEU A 979 44.10 -31.97 1.58
N THR A 980 43.80 -31.00 2.47
CA THR A 980 44.85 -30.23 3.15
C THR A 980 45.68 -31.10 4.10
N HIS A 981 45.05 -32.05 4.80
CA HIS A 981 45.77 -32.96 5.68
C HIS A 981 46.69 -33.92 4.90
N GLU A 982 46.19 -34.52 3.82
CA GLU A 982 46.97 -35.35 2.88
C GLU A 982 48.13 -34.56 2.28
N ARG A 983 47.88 -33.32 1.85
CA ARG A 983 48.92 -32.38 1.35
C ARG A 983 49.97 -32.06 2.41
N ASP A 984 49.58 -31.87 3.66
CA ASP A 984 50.51 -31.60 4.77
C ASP A 984 51.31 -32.85 5.17
N GLU A 985 50.71 -34.05 5.14
CA GLU A 985 51.45 -35.30 5.31
C GLU A 985 52.44 -35.53 4.15
N LEU A 986 52.05 -35.21 2.91
CA LEU A 986 52.94 -35.30 1.75
C LEU A 986 54.09 -34.30 1.85
N GLU A 987 53.86 -33.05 2.30
CA GLU A 987 54.93 -32.09 2.55
C GLU A 987 55.85 -32.55 3.71
N GLN A 988 55.32 -33.21 4.74
CA GLN A 988 56.13 -33.82 5.80
C GLN A 988 56.99 -34.97 5.25
N ARG A 989 56.42 -35.90 4.49
CA ARG A 989 57.15 -36.99 3.82
C ARG A 989 58.21 -36.44 2.86
N GLU A 990 57.92 -35.38 2.12
CA GLU A 990 58.89 -34.71 1.23
C GLU A 990 60.04 -34.07 2.02
N LYS A 991 59.76 -33.46 3.19
CA LYS A 991 60.79 -32.94 4.10
C LYS A 991 61.64 -34.06 4.72
N GLU A 992 61.04 -35.20 5.06
CA GLU A 992 61.76 -36.38 5.53
C GLU A 992 62.65 -36.98 4.42
N TRP A 993 62.14 -37.12 3.20
CA TRP A 993 62.93 -37.56 2.04
C TRP A 993 64.05 -36.58 1.68
N ARG A 994 63.82 -35.26 1.81
CA ARG A 994 64.84 -34.23 1.64
C ARG A 994 65.94 -34.36 2.70
N LYS A 995 65.59 -34.40 3.99
CA LYS A 995 66.56 -34.64 5.07
C LYS A 995 67.34 -35.93 4.86
N ARG A 996 66.67 -37.01 4.49
CA ARG A 996 67.31 -38.32 4.23
C ARG A 996 68.25 -38.28 3.02
N ARG A 997 68.00 -37.39 2.05
CA ARG A 997 68.92 -37.10 0.95
C ARG A 997 70.12 -36.28 1.44
N GLU A 998 69.90 -35.20 2.18
CA GLU A 998 70.94 -34.37 2.80
C GLU A 998 71.85 -35.20 3.74
N GLU A 999 71.26 -36.14 4.50
CA GLU A 999 71.98 -37.12 5.32
C GLU A 999 72.89 -38.02 4.47
N LEU A 1000 72.35 -38.62 3.40
CA LEU A 1000 73.09 -39.48 2.47
C LEU A 1000 74.18 -38.72 1.70
N GLU A 1001 73.89 -37.53 1.20
CA GLU A 1001 74.81 -36.61 0.53
C GLU A 1001 75.96 -36.23 1.47
N SER A 1002 75.67 -35.96 2.75
CA SER A 1002 76.72 -35.73 3.75
C SER A 1002 77.54 -36.99 4.10
N VAL A 1003 77.03 -38.20 3.84
CA VAL A 1003 77.77 -39.46 4.02
C VAL A 1003 78.61 -39.75 2.78
N GLU A 1004 78.10 -39.42 1.59
CA GLU A 1004 78.82 -39.46 0.32
C GLU A 1004 80.00 -38.47 0.32
N GLU A 1005 79.79 -37.21 0.71
CA GLU A 1005 80.84 -36.20 0.90
C GLU A 1005 81.94 -36.67 1.89
N LYS A 1006 81.54 -37.29 3.02
CA LYS A 1006 82.52 -37.87 3.97
C LYS A 1006 83.26 -39.07 3.37
N ALA A 1007 82.59 -39.94 2.63
CA ALA A 1007 83.22 -41.08 1.97
C ALA A 1007 84.14 -40.66 0.82
N GLU A 1008 83.83 -39.56 0.10
CA GLU A 1008 84.73 -38.95 -0.89
C GLU A 1008 85.94 -38.30 -0.21
N ALA A 1009 85.75 -37.57 0.89
CA ALA A 1009 86.84 -37.00 1.68
C ALA A 1009 87.76 -38.10 2.25
N GLU A 1010 87.22 -39.16 2.85
CA GLU A 1010 87.98 -40.34 3.29
C GLU A 1010 88.68 -41.03 2.11
N ALA A 1011 88.04 -41.11 0.92
CA ALA A 1011 88.66 -41.66 -0.27
C ALA A 1011 89.81 -40.79 -0.81
N ASP A 1012 89.74 -39.46 -0.70
CA ASP A 1012 90.82 -38.55 -1.07
C ASP A 1012 91.93 -38.48 -0.02
N GLU A 1013 91.64 -38.64 1.28
CA GLU A 1013 92.64 -38.92 2.30
C GLU A 1013 93.34 -40.27 2.04
N LEU A 1014 92.61 -41.31 1.62
CA LEU A 1014 93.20 -42.58 1.22
C LEU A 1014 94.01 -42.47 -0.10
N ARG A 1015 93.60 -41.66 -1.07
CA ARG A 1015 94.38 -41.39 -2.30
C ARG A 1015 95.64 -40.58 -2.02
N THR A 1016 95.58 -39.59 -1.12
CA THR A 1016 96.74 -38.76 -0.75
C THR A 1016 97.72 -39.49 0.17
N THR A 1017 97.25 -40.29 1.13
CA THR A 1017 98.14 -41.19 1.89
C THR A 1017 98.73 -42.28 0.98
N ALA A 1018 97.98 -42.85 0.04
CA ALA A 1018 98.53 -43.78 -0.95
C ALA A 1018 99.55 -43.13 -1.90
N SER A 1019 99.38 -41.85 -2.27
CA SER A 1019 100.37 -41.13 -3.09
C SER A 1019 101.62 -40.76 -2.29
N GLN A 1020 101.48 -40.36 -1.02
CA GLN A 1020 102.60 -40.20 -0.08
C GLN A 1020 103.36 -41.50 0.13
N LEU A 1021 102.67 -42.64 0.31
CA LEU A 1021 103.30 -43.95 0.43
C LEU A 1021 104.03 -44.37 -0.86
N ARG A 1022 103.51 -44.02 -2.04
CA ARG A 1022 104.22 -44.22 -3.32
C ARG A 1022 105.47 -43.36 -3.41
N THR A 1023 105.41 -42.06 -3.11
CA THR A 1023 106.61 -41.19 -3.17
C THR A 1023 107.64 -41.55 -2.11
N ALA A 1024 107.21 -42.03 -0.93
CA ALA A 1024 108.09 -42.60 0.09
C ALA A 1024 108.73 -43.92 -0.37
N LEU A 1025 107.98 -44.79 -1.07
CA LEU A 1025 108.51 -46.01 -1.68
C LEU A 1025 109.55 -45.66 -2.76
N ASP A 1026 109.22 -44.78 -3.71
CA ASP A 1026 110.14 -44.31 -4.77
C ASP A 1026 111.42 -43.68 -4.18
N ALA A 1027 111.28 -42.89 -3.11
CA ALA A 1027 112.42 -42.32 -2.38
C ALA A 1027 113.26 -43.40 -1.70
N SER A 1028 112.63 -44.42 -1.11
CA SER A 1028 113.33 -45.56 -0.49
C SER A 1028 114.02 -46.45 -1.53
N GLU A 1029 113.39 -46.72 -2.68
CA GLU A 1029 114.03 -47.44 -3.79
C GLU A 1029 115.20 -46.63 -4.36
N LYS A 1030 115.06 -45.31 -4.50
CA LYS A 1030 116.16 -44.44 -4.91
C LYS A 1030 117.29 -44.47 -3.90
N GLN A 1031 117.00 -44.42 -2.60
CA GLN A 1031 118.01 -44.58 -1.54
C GLN A 1031 118.68 -45.95 -1.62
N VAL A 1032 117.95 -47.05 -1.87
CA VAL A 1032 118.53 -48.37 -2.10
C VAL A 1032 119.43 -48.36 -3.34
N ARG A 1033 118.99 -47.83 -4.48
CA ARG A 1033 119.80 -47.70 -5.71
C ARG A 1033 121.05 -46.86 -5.51
N ASP A 1034 120.98 -45.79 -4.71
CA ASP A 1034 122.13 -44.94 -4.39
C ASP A 1034 123.08 -45.60 -3.37
N VAL A 1035 122.57 -46.37 -2.41
CA VAL A 1035 123.37 -47.26 -1.53
C VAL A 1035 123.98 -48.42 -2.32
N GLU A 1036 123.32 -48.92 -3.36
CA GLU A 1036 123.86 -49.93 -4.28
C GLU A 1036 124.97 -49.35 -5.17
N LYS A 1037 124.82 -48.12 -5.67
CA LYS A 1037 125.92 -47.37 -6.33
C LYS A 1037 127.09 -47.16 -5.37
N GLN A 1038 126.84 -46.72 -4.13
CA GLN A 1038 127.89 -46.59 -3.10
C GLN A 1038 128.55 -47.93 -2.79
N ARG A 1039 127.79 -49.04 -2.73
CA ARG A 1039 128.36 -50.40 -2.59
C ARG A 1039 129.12 -50.86 -3.83
N ALA A 1040 128.70 -50.48 -5.03
CA ALA A 1040 129.42 -50.76 -6.27
C ALA A 1040 130.72 -49.95 -6.33
N GLU A 1041 130.71 -48.68 -5.91
CA GLU A 1041 131.88 -47.82 -5.82
C GLU A 1041 132.83 -48.24 -4.71
N LEU A 1042 132.33 -48.66 -3.53
CA LEU A 1042 133.13 -49.29 -2.49
C LEU A 1042 133.72 -50.63 -2.95
N ARG A 1043 132.99 -51.42 -3.74
CA ARG A 1043 133.57 -52.59 -4.42
C ARG A 1043 134.62 -52.19 -5.45
N ARG A 1044 134.41 -51.13 -6.24
CA ARG A 1044 135.37 -50.60 -7.23
C ARG A 1044 136.66 -50.12 -6.55
N MET A 1045 136.53 -49.40 -5.45
CA MET A 1045 137.64 -48.94 -4.60
C MET A 1045 138.33 -50.09 -3.87
N LEU A 1046 137.58 -51.12 -3.43
CA LEU A 1046 138.14 -52.33 -2.85
C LEU A 1046 138.86 -53.17 -3.91
N GLU A 1047 138.35 -53.23 -5.14
CA GLU A 1047 138.98 -53.92 -6.27
C GLU A 1047 140.20 -53.13 -6.80
N GLU A 1048 140.17 -51.79 -6.79
CA GLU A 1048 141.37 -50.96 -6.95
C GLU A 1048 142.40 -51.23 -5.83
N SER A 1049 141.96 -51.32 -4.58
CA SER A 1049 142.84 -51.66 -3.46
C SER A 1049 143.42 -53.07 -3.64
N ARG A 1050 142.64 -54.04 -4.11
CA ARG A 1050 143.08 -55.39 -4.48
C ARG A 1050 144.02 -55.36 -5.66
N GLN A 1051 143.84 -54.49 -6.67
CA GLN A 1051 144.77 -54.35 -7.79
C GLN A 1051 146.09 -53.70 -7.35
N ARG A 1052 146.07 -52.77 -6.39
CA ARG A 1052 147.28 -52.22 -5.74
C ARG A 1052 147.97 -53.30 -4.89
N TYR A 1053 147.21 -54.04 -4.08
CA TYR A 1053 147.67 -55.22 -3.35
C TYR A 1053 148.11 -56.37 -4.26
N GLU A 1054 147.57 -56.51 -5.47
CA GLU A 1054 147.98 -57.52 -6.46
C GLU A 1054 149.23 -57.09 -7.21
N LYS A 1055 149.44 -55.79 -7.46
CA LYS A 1055 150.73 -55.28 -7.95
C LYS A 1055 151.79 -55.52 -6.89
N LEU A 1056 151.58 -55.01 -5.67
CA LEU A 1056 152.44 -55.31 -4.51
C LEU A 1056 152.60 -56.83 -4.25
N SER A 1057 151.55 -57.64 -4.44
CA SER A 1057 151.63 -59.11 -4.29
C SER A 1057 152.26 -59.80 -5.49
N LYS A 1058 152.31 -59.21 -6.69
CA LYS A 1058 153.06 -59.73 -7.84
C LYS A 1058 154.53 -59.36 -7.72
N ASP A 1059 154.84 -58.17 -7.23
CA ASP A 1059 156.19 -57.76 -6.82
C ASP A 1059 156.69 -58.66 -5.67
N LEU A 1060 155.85 -58.94 -4.66
CA LEU A 1060 156.15 -59.86 -3.57
C LEU A 1060 156.22 -61.33 -4.02
N LYS A 1061 155.34 -61.80 -4.93
CA LYS A 1061 155.36 -63.18 -5.44
C LYS A 1061 156.50 -63.42 -6.43
N ALA A 1062 156.97 -62.40 -7.15
CA ALA A 1062 158.24 -62.45 -7.88
C ALA A 1062 159.42 -62.73 -6.91
N ALA A 1063 159.36 -62.19 -5.69
CA ALA A 1063 160.31 -62.47 -4.62
C ALA A 1063 159.98 -63.72 -3.77
N GLN A 1064 158.81 -64.36 -3.93
CA GLN A 1064 158.30 -65.39 -3.02
C GLN A 1064 157.65 -66.59 -3.73
N THR A 1065 158.26 -67.05 -4.83
CA THR A 1065 157.91 -68.31 -5.52
C THR A 1065 158.38 -69.56 -4.74
N LYS A 1066 157.83 -69.78 -3.53
CA LYS A 1066 157.95 -71.03 -2.76
C LYS A 1066 156.90 -71.12 -1.63
N LEU A 1067 156.46 -72.36 -1.38
CA LEU A 1067 155.79 -72.88 -0.16
C LEU A 1067 154.23 -72.83 -0.02
N VAL A 1068 153.60 -73.93 -0.45
CA VAL A 1068 152.57 -74.76 0.28
C VAL A 1068 151.19 -74.17 0.71
N ALA A 1069 150.17 -74.55 -0.08
CA ALA A 1069 148.92 -75.30 0.27
C ALA A 1069 147.84 -74.86 1.31
N SER A 1070 146.60 -74.82 0.78
CA SER A 1070 145.36 -75.52 1.25
C SER A 1070 144.36 -74.90 2.26
N SER A 1071 143.08 -75.31 2.08
CA SER A 1071 141.90 -75.21 2.99
C SER A 1071 141.38 -73.80 3.37
N SER A 1072 140.08 -73.56 3.63
CA SER A 1072 138.78 -74.27 3.47
C SER A 1072 137.68 -73.18 3.34
N ARG A 1073 136.41 -73.42 3.00
CA ARG A 1073 135.31 -73.95 3.86
C ARG A 1073 133.95 -73.75 3.16
N SER A 1074 132.95 -74.56 3.52
CA SER A 1074 131.61 -74.09 3.90
C SER A 1074 130.95 -75.11 4.85
N SER A 1075 130.11 -74.67 5.79
CA SER A 1075 129.45 -75.53 6.79
C SER A 1075 128.19 -74.86 7.38
N PHE A 1076 127.40 -75.60 8.16
CA PHE A 1076 126.04 -75.26 8.62
C PHE A 1076 126.00 -74.36 9.89
N ASP A 1077 124.92 -73.57 10.10
CA ASP A 1077 123.77 -73.94 10.97
C ASP A 1077 123.04 -72.76 11.73
N SER A 1078 121.79 -73.04 12.14
CA SER A 1078 121.05 -72.62 13.37
C SER A 1078 120.66 -71.16 13.76
N VAL A 1079 119.33 -70.95 13.83
CA VAL A 1079 118.50 -70.58 15.03
C VAL A 1079 118.67 -69.23 15.80
N ARG A 1080 117.69 -68.32 15.60
CA ARG A 1080 116.83 -67.58 16.58
C ARG A 1080 117.42 -66.87 17.83
N SER A 1081 117.14 -65.55 18.02
CA SER A 1081 116.45 -64.91 19.21
C SER A 1081 116.76 -63.39 19.44
N GLY A 1082 115.86 -62.67 20.14
CA GLY A 1082 116.03 -61.29 20.70
C GLY A 1082 115.15 -60.21 20.03
N SER A 1083 114.19 -59.47 20.64
CA SER A 1083 113.95 -58.92 22.00
C SER A 1083 114.69 -57.58 22.25
N ASN A 1084 114.12 -56.50 22.84
CA ASN A 1084 113.12 -56.39 23.93
C ASN A 1084 112.43 -54.99 23.99
N GLY A 1085 111.33 -54.82 24.76
CA GLY A 1085 110.74 -53.50 25.08
C GLY A 1085 109.30 -53.50 25.66
N LEU A 1086 109.16 -53.22 26.97
CA LEU A 1086 107.91 -53.06 27.76
C LEU A 1086 108.10 -51.87 28.76
N PRO A 1087 107.18 -51.45 29.68
CA PRO A 1087 105.96 -52.09 30.25
C PRO A 1087 104.70 -51.15 30.22
N THR A 1088 103.56 -51.29 30.93
CA THR A 1088 103.14 -52.07 32.13
C THR A 1088 101.59 -52.17 32.23
N ALA A 1089 101.06 -53.27 32.82
CA ALA A 1089 99.80 -53.38 33.62
C ALA A 1089 98.43 -52.88 33.06
N ALA A 1090 97.26 -53.46 33.37
CA ALA A 1090 96.87 -54.70 34.08
C ALA A 1090 95.53 -55.22 33.50
N GLY A 1091 95.18 -56.50 33.73
CA GLY A 1091 94.08 -57.18 33.03
C GLY A 1091 92.70 -57.22 33.75
N ALA A 1092 91.71 -57.77 33.05
CA ALA A 1092 90.36 -58.09 33.54
C ALA A 1092 89.85 -59.42 32.90
N PRO A 1093 89.11 -60.29 33.62
CA PRO A 1093 88.74 -61.63 33.15
C PRO A 1093 87.27 -61.81 32.69
N ASP A 1094 87.03 -62.94 32.00
CA ASP A 1094 85.76 -63.66 31.81
C ASP A 1094 84.45 -62.91 31.46
N THR A 1095 84.33 -62.55 30.18
CA THR A 1095 83.02 -62.26 29.56
C THR A 1095 82.09 -63.47 29.51
N VAL A 1096 82.61 -64.70 29.52
CA VAL A 1096 81.82 -65.94 29.46
C VAL A 1096 81.09 -66.20 30.78
N TYR A 1097 81.78 -66.06 31.92
CA TYR A 1097 81.17 -66.22 33.24
C TYR A 1097 80.12 -65.14 33.52
N LEU A 1098 80.42 -63.89 33.13
CA LEU A 1098 79.49 -62.76 33.22
C LEU A 1098 78.21 -63.00 32.40
N LYS A 1099 78.32 -63.54 31.18
CA LYS A 1099 77.17 -63.89 30.34
C LYS A 1099 76.24 -64.91 31.01
N THR A 1100 76.81 -65.96 31.62
CA THR A 1100 76.01 -66.98 32.33
C THR A 1100 75.27 -66.40 33.54
N ILE A 1101 75.93 -65.56 34.36
CA ILE A 1101 75.29 -64.94 35.54
C ILE A 1101 74.18 -63.96 35.13
N LEU A 1102 74.39 -63.15 34.09
CA LEU A 1102 73.35 -62.24 33.58
C LEU A 1102 72.13 -63.00 33.02
N LEU A 1103 72.35 -64.15 32.38
CA LEU A 1103 71.25 -65.00 31.90
C LEU A 1103 70.47 -65.61 33.08
N GLN A 1104 71.17 -66.17 34.07
CA GLN A 1104 70.58 -66.73 35.29
C GLN A 1104 69.72 -65.70 36.05
N PHE A 1105 70.20 -64.45 36.13
CA PHE A 1105 69.50 -63.34 36.77
C PHE A 1105 68.20 -62.96 36.05
N LEU A 1106 68.17 -63.02 34.72
CA LEU A 1106 66.97 -62.74 33.91
C LEU A 1106 65.96 -63.91 33.92
N GLU A 1107 66.44 -65.14 34.03
CA GLU A 1107 65.60 -66.36 34.06
C GLU A 1107 64.90 -66.55 35.42
N GLN A 1108 65.60 -66.32 36.54
CA GLN A 1108 65.09 -66.57 37.88
C GLN A 1108 63.98 -65.58 38.26
N LYS A 1109 62.72 -66.03 38.38
CA LYS A 1109 61.53 -65.16 38.48
C LYS A 1109 61.23 -64.56 39.87
N ASP A 1110 61.89 -65.00 40.94
CA ASP A 1110 61.63 -64.50 42.30
C ASP A 1110 62.42 -63.20 42.57
N THR A 1111 61.69 -62.11 42.76
CA THR A 1111 62.19 -60.75 43.00
C THR A 1111 63.05 -60.62 44.27
N LYS A 1112 62.79 -61.44 45.30
CA LYS A 1112 63.60 -61.45 46.54
C LYS A 1112 64.96 -62.10 46.31
N LEU A 1113 65.03 -63.13 45.46
CA LEU A 1113 66.28 -63.76 45.04
C LEU A 1113 67.07 -62.87 44.07
N ARG A 1114 66.40 -62.16 43.15
CA ARG A 1114 67.06 -61.12 42.32
C ARG A 1114 67.72 -60.04 43.18
N ALA A 1115 67.03 -59.54 44.20
CA ALA A 1115 67.55 -58.51 45.10
C ALA A 1115 68.84 -58.97 45.85
N GLN A 1116 68.95 -60.26 46.20
CA GLN A 1116 70.15 -60.83 46.83
C GLN A 1116 71.34 -60.99 45.86
N LEU A 1117 71.11 -61.02 44.55
CA LEU A 1117 72.17 -61.13 43.53
C LEU A 1117 72.76 -59.78 43.11
N VAL A 1118 72.06 -58.65 43.33
CA VAL A 1118 72.55 -57.31 42.97
C VAL A 1118 73.92 -56.97 43.61
N PRO A 1119 74.19 -57.24 44.90
CA PRO A 1119 75.51 -56.99 45.51
C PRO A 1119 76.63 -57.90 44.96
N VAL A 1120 76.29 -59.04 44.35
CA VAL A 1120 77.25 -59.96 43.71
C VAL A 1120 77.60 -59.45 42.32
N LEU A 1121 76.59 -59.04 41.53
CA LEU A 1121 76.77 -58.34 40.26
C LEU A 1121 77.59 -57.05 40.44
N GLY A 1122 77.30 -56.24 41.47
CA GLY A 1122 78.05 -55.03 41.80
C GLY A 1122 79.54 -55.28 42.07
N LYS A 1123 79.89 -56.40 42.73
CA LYS A 1123 81.29 -56.81 42.93
C LYS A 1123 81.98 -57.29 41.65
N LEU A 1124 81.24 -57.92 40.73
CA LEU A 1124 81.77 -58.41 39.45
C LEU A 1124 81.97 -57.27 38.44
N LEU A 1125 81.03 -56.34 38.38
CA LEU A 1125 81.00 -55.21 37.42
C LEU A 1125 81.58 -53.90 37.98
N ARG A 1126 81.99 -53.88 39.26
CA ARG A 1126 82.46 -52.68 39.98
C ARG A 1126 81.46 -51.51 39.97
N PHE A 1127 80.20 -51.80 40.24
CA PHE A 1127 79.20 -50.74 40.48
C PHE A 1127 79.56 -49.91 41.71
N ASP A 1128 79.24 -48.61 41.66
CA ASP A 1128 79.28 -47.77 42.83
C ASP A 1128 78.01 -47.92 43.70
N LYS A 1129 78.03 -47.31 44.88
CA LYS A 1129 76.96 -47.42 45.87
C LYS A 1129 75.65 -46.73 45.45
N THR A 1130 75.70 -45.87 44.43
CA THR A 1130 74.54 -45.22 43.82
C THR A 1130 73.93 -46.09 42.73
N ASP A 1131 74.74 -46.75 41.91
CA ASP A 1131 74.27 -47.68 40.88
C ASP A 1131 73.72 -48.98 41.47
N GLU A 1132 74.28 -49.47 42.59
CA GLU A 1132 73.68 -50.57 43.36
C GLU A 1132 72.25 -50.22 43.83
N GLN A 1133 72.01 -48.98 44.29
CA GLN A 1133 70.67 -48.51 44.68
C GLN A 1133 69.72 -48.33 43.48
N LYS A 1134 70.23 -47.86 42.32
CA LYS A 1134 69.43 -47.79 41.08
C LYS A 1134 68.99 -49.19 40.65
N TRP A 1135 69.89 -50.18 40.70
CA TRP A 1135 69.58 -51.58 40.37
C TRP A 1135 68.61 -52.22 41.36
N GLN A 1136 68.75 -52.00 42.66
CA GLN A 1136 67.78 -52.48 43.65
C GLN A 1136 66.37 -51.92 43.40
N LYS A 1137 66.25 -50.63 43.06
CA LYS A 1137 64.96 -50.01 42.67
C LYS A 1137 64.44 -50.56 41.34
N ALA A 1138 65.29 -50.75 40.34
CA ALA A 1138 64.89 -51.32 39.06
C ALA A 1138 64.34 -52.76 39.21
N VAL A 1139 64.97 -53.58 40.05
CA VAL A 1139 64.48 -54.94 40.38
C VAL A 1139 63.12 -54.90 41.09
N GLN A 1140 62.92 -53.97 42.03
CA GLN A 1140 61.61 -53.78 42.69
C GLN A 1140 60.50 -53.31 41.74
N HIS A 1141 60.83 -52.57 40.68
CA HIS A 1141 59.87 -52.06 39.70
C HIS A 1141 59.51 -53.04 38.57
N ILE A 1142 60.06 -54.26 38.54
CA ILE A 1142 59.70 -55.29 37.55
C ILE A 1142 58.34 -55.96 37.87
N GLU A 1143 57.84 -55.86 39.10
CA GLU A 1143 56.55 -56.42 39.54
C GLU A 1143 55.34 -55.50 39.29
N VAL A 1144 55.14 -55.00 38.06
CA VAL A 1144 53.86 -54.34 37.67
C VAL A 1144 53.40 -54.72 36.25
N LYS A 1145 53.02 -55.99 36.06
CA LYS A 1145 51.85 -56.39 35.25
C LYS A 1145 51.46 -57.85 35.48
#